data_AF-A0A8C5RQE8-F1
#
_entry.id   AF-A0A8C5RQE8-F1
#
_cell.length_a   1.000
_cell.length_b   1.000
_cell.length_c   1.000
_cell.angle_alpha   90.00
_cell.angle_beta   90.00
_cell.angle_gamma   90.00
#
_symmetry.space_group_name_H-M   'P 1'
#
loop_
_entity.id
_entity.type
_entity.pdbx_description
1 polymer ?
#
loop_
_entity_poly.entity_id
_entity_poly.type
_entity_poly.pdbx_seq_one_letter_code
_entity_poly.pdbx_strand_id
1 'polypeptide(L)'
;MTLQRQIFPKCHHSAKQIIPSILSKEQRMNPLGIQMLSKGLHEQIFRGAQVRYSEKDIQKSVEHLQKHDLWGKETSTLPDVALQLPRMYGANVDEHFRLLAQTQSLPYLEAAKELIEHEMPPRPTEWAWEVGWTQYGSDGEREKVDFPDERALVFDVEVCMEEGHCPTLAVALSPNAWYSWCSKRLVEQRYSWSNQLGLSDLIPLENSSSLKRQDGQERLVVGHNVSFDRAHIKEQYLIQGSQTRFLDTMSMHMAISGLTGFQRSLWKAAKQGKGRGLQQVQQHIKKTRRKGSGPVIGSWNWVNISSINNLADVHSLYVGGQPLKKEARELFVKGSMNDIRNNFQELMNYCALDVQATYEIFHEQLPLFLKRCPHPVTFAGMLEMGVSYLPVNQNWVKYLDEAQVTYEELQKEMKKSLMNLADDACQLLHKERYKDDPWMWDLKWDLQKFKQKKTKPTRKKKEGTNEENAGKQLCKQSSPSTCWSSVKIVCFFLGRWYRNLCPRLNDPNWAPGPSLISLQMRVTPKLMRLTWDGFPLHYSEKHGWGYLVPGRKDSLLEDDPEAALPTCPFRVIEHLYREYCKGKGKEQPVSLDSYLEEEFLTENGDFWQKVLDEVESVKSSPEYHHGNGPYNDVNIPGCWFFKLPHKDGNASNVGSPFAKDFLPKMEDGTLKAGIGAANGTHALEINKKISFWRNAHKRISSQIVVWLKKGELPRFVTRHPDYDDENAYGAILPQVVTAGTVTRRAVEPTWLTASNARTDRVGSELKAIIQAPPGYHMVGADVDSQELWIAAVLGEAHFAGMHGCTAFGWMTLQGKKSSGTDLHSKTASTVGISREHAKVFNYGRIYGAGQAFAERLLMQFNHRLTEQEAGEKARQMYAITKGIRRCHLSEEGEWLVNQLGLTVERAEDGSIPMQDVWRLQREAKKRSRRKKWNMVHQRVWASGTESEMFNKLESIAMSDAPSTPVLGCRISRALEPAAVGGEVR
;
A
#
# COMPACT_ATOMS: atom_id res chain seq x y z
N MET A 1 11.74 -26.59 15.47
CA MET A 1 12.33 -27.49 16.48
C MET A 1 11.20 -28.10 17.28
N THR A 2 11.14 -29.42 17.29
CA THR A 2 10.22 -30.28 18.04
C THR A 2 10.70 -30.39 19.49
N LEU A 3 9.78 -30.68 20.44
CA LEU A 3 9.90 -30.80 21.92
C LEU A 3 9.40 -29.53 22.63
N GLN A 4 8.56 -29.55 23.67
CA GLN A 4 8.10 -30.61 24.57
C GLN A 4 6.82 -30.11 25.28
N ARG A 5 5.79 -30.95 25.40
CA ARG A 5 4.60 -30.70 26.24
C ARG A 5 4.96 -31.00 27.71
N GLN A 6 4.78 -30.04 28.61
CA GLN A 6 4.67 -30.26 30.07
C GLN A 6 3.44 -29.47 30.55
N ILE A 7 2.31 -30.14 30.79
CA ILE A 7 1.75 -30.49 32.11
C ILE A 7 1.43 -29.25 32.98
N PHE A 8 0.18 -28.78 32.89
CA PHE A 8 -0.43 -27.89 33.88
C PHE A 8 -1.15 -28.72 34.96
N PRO A 9 -1.04 -28.39 36.26
CA PRO A 9 -1.78 -29.07 37.32
C PRO A 9 -3.25 -28.62 37.35
N LYS A 10 -4.16 -29.59 37.41
CA LYS A 10 -5.61 -29.40 37.54
C LYS A 10 -5.93 -28.89 38.96
N CYS A 11 -6.44 -27.67 39.06
CA CYS A 11 -7.10 -27.19 40.26
C CYS A 11 -8.59 -27.57 40.18
N HIS A 12 -9.01 -28.57 40.97
CA HIS A 12 -10.40 -28.98 41.09
C HIS A 12 -11.15 -28.01 42.03
N HIS A 13 -12.02 -27.18 41.48
CA HIS A 13 -13.15 -26.63 42.22
C HIS A 13 -14.45 -27.11 41.59
N SER A 14 -15.16 -27.91 42.39
CA SER A 14 -16.45 -28.52 42.10
C SER A 14 -17.56 -27.46 42.14
N ALA A 15 -17.96 -26.95 40.99
CA ALA A 15 -19.28 -26.37 40.80
C ALA A 15 -20.18 -27.45 40.18
N LYS A 16 -21.07 -28.04 40.98
CA LYS A 16 -22.13 -28.95 40.50
C LYS A 16 -23.07 -28.15 39.59
N GLN A 17 -22.85 -28.19 38.28
CA GLN A 17 -23.85 -27.80 37.29
C GLN A 17 -24.81 -28.98 37.07
N ILE A 18 -26.08 -28.72 37.33
CA ILE A 18 -27.20 -29.57 36.93
C ILE A 18 -27.20 -29.57 35.40
N ILE A 19 -26.86 -30.70 34.79
CA ILE A 19 -26.96 -30.92 33.34
C ILE A 19 -28.38 -31.44 33.07
N PRO A 20 -29.25 -30.71 32.34
CA PRO A 20 -30.39 -31.35 31.71
C PRO A 20 -29.86 -32.18 30.55
N SER A 21 -29.78 -33.49 30.76
CA SER A 21 -29.64 -34.47 29.70
C SER A 21 -30.83 -34.36 28.75
N ILE A 22 -30.60 -33.91 27.51
CA ILE A 22 -31.18 -34.36 26.22
C ILE A 22 -30.61 -33.40 25.16
N LEU A 23 -29.44 -33.72 24.60
CA LEU A 23 -28.93 -33.12 23.36
C LEU A 23 -29.05 -34.18 22.27
N SER A 24 -30.00 -33.98 21.36
CA SER A 24 -30.04 -34.70 20.08
C SER A 24 -28.69 -34.52 19.38
N LYS A 25 -28.04 -35.62 18.99
CA LYS A 25 -26.73 -35.66 18.30
C LYS A 25 -26.74 -35.10 16.86
N GLU A 26 -27.85 -34.53 16.39
CA GLU A 26 -27.96 -34.03 15.02
C GLU A 26 -27.44 -32.59 14.91
N GLN A 27 -26.36 -32.45 14.14
CA GLN A 27 -25.80 -31.14 13.77
C GLN A 27 -26.83 -30.35 12.97
N ARG A 28 -26.98 -29.05 13.29
CA ARG A 28 -27.95 -28.19 12.61
C ARG A 28 -27.45 -27.85 11.20
N MET A 29 -28.13 -28.36 10.19
CA MET A 29 -27.84 -28.11 8.77
C MET A 29 -29.00 -27.34 8.11
N ASN A 30 -28.71 -26.57 7.07
CA ASN A 30 -29.74 -26.01 6.20
C ASN A 30 -30.11 -27.01 5.07
N PRO A 31 -31.15 -26.73 4.24
CA PRO A 31 -31.56 -27.64 3.15
C PRO A 31 -30.48 -27.90 2.09
N LEU A 32 -29.42 -27.09 2.03
CA LEU A 32 -28.30 -27.22 1.08
C LEU A 32 -27.11 -27.98 1.69
N GLY A 33 -27.25 -28.52 2.90
CA GLY A 33 -26.17 -29.23 3.59
C GLY A 33 -25.06 -28.31 4.12
N ILE A 34 -25.36 -27.03 4.37
CA ILE A 34 -24.45 -26.10 5.05
C ILE A 34 -24.64 -26.22 6.56
N GLN A 35 -23.53 -26.42 7.27
CA GLN A 35 -23.51 -26.42 8.72
C GLN A 35 -23.81 -25.03 9.27
N MET A 36 -24.80 -24.97 10.14
CA MET A 36 -25.24 -23.77 10.84
C MET A 36 -24.69 -23.75 12.28
N LEU A 37 -24.90 -22.64 12.99
CA LEU A 37 -24.57 -22.55 14.41
C LEU A 37 -25.17 -23.72 15.22
N SER A 38 -24.39 -24.24 16.16
CA SER A 38 -24.81 -25.27 17.10
C SER A 38 -26.11 -24.89 17.80
N LYS A 39 -26.97 -25.87 18.07
CA LYS A 39 -28.33 -25.66 18.60
C LYS A 39 -28.36 -24.75 19.84
N GLY A 40 -27.48 -24.99 20.80
CA GLY A 40 -27.41 -24.17 22.03
C GLY A 40 -27.03 -22.71 21.77
N LEU A 41 -26.13 -22.42 20.82
CA LEU A 41 -25.79 -21.05 20.43
C LEU A 41 -26.92 -20.38 19.64
N HIS A 42 -27.56 -21.13 18.75
CA HIS A 42 -28.70 -20.64 18.00
C HIS A 42 -29.88 -20.27 18.91
N GLU A 43 -30.17 -21.07 19.93
CA GLU A 43 -31.19 -20.77 20.94
C GLU A 43 -30.84 -19.53 21.76
N GLN A 44 -29.57 -19.33 22.12
CA GLN A 44 -29.12 -18.14 22.87
C GLN A 44 -29.16 -16.85 22.03
N ILE A 45 -28.73 -16.89 20.77
CA ILE A 45 -28.62 -15.72 19.88
C ILE A 45 -29.95 -15.39 19.21
N PHE A 46 -30.64 -16.40 18.69
CA PHE A 46 -31.85 -16.22 17.87
C PHE A 46 -33.13 -16.66 18.59
N ARG A 47 -33.05 -17.06 19.87
CA ARG A 47 -34.22 -17.40 20.71
C ARG A 47 -35.12 -18.48 20.09
N GLY A 48 -34.50 -19.41 19.37
CA GLY A 48 -35.21 -20.51 18.71
C GLY A 48 -35.96 -20.11 17.44
N ALA A 49 -35.69 -18.94 16.85
CA ALA A 49 -36.30 -18.51 15.59
C ALA A 49 -36.13 -19.58 14.50
N GLN A 50 -37.23 -20.03 13.90
CA GLN A 50 -37.19 -20.98 12.80
C GLN A 50 -37.30 -20.26 11.47
N VAL A 51 -36.37 -20.56 10.56
CA VAL A 51 -36.37 -20.04 9.20
C VAL A 51 -37.03 -21.09 8.30
N ARG A 52 -38.06 -20.69 7.55
CA ARG A 52 -38.68 -21.52 6.52
C ARG A 52 -38.20 -21.06 5.15
N TYR A 53 -37.81 -22.02 4.32
CA TYR A 53 -37.33 -21.77 2.96
C TYR A 53 -38.38 -22.25 1.96
N SER A 54 -38.55 -21.53 0.85
CA SER A 54 -39.46 -21.96 -0.20
C SER A 54 -38.84 -23.10 -1.02
N GLU A 55 -39.65 -24.07 -1.45
CA GLU A 55 -39.16 -25.17 -2.30
C GLU A 55 -38.58 -24.65 -3.62
N LYS A 56 -39.18 -23.58 -4.17
CA LYS A 56 -38.69 -22.90 -5.37
C LYS A 56 -37.27 -22.37 -5.19
N ASP A 57 -36.99 -21.72 -4.06
CA ASP A 57 -35.67 -21.14 -3.78
C ASP A 57 -34.62 -22.22 -3.51
N ILE A 58 -35.01 -23.33 -2.85
CA ILE A 58 -34.14 -24.51 -2.67
C ILE A 58 -33.77 -25.09 -4.02
N GLN A 59 -34.76 -25.36 -4.87
CA GLN A 59 -34.54 -25.95 -6.19
C GLN A 59 -33.65 -25.05 -7.08
N LYS A 60 -33.94 -23.75 -7.12
CA LYS A 60 -33.12 -22.74 -7.81
C LYS A 60 -31.66 -22.74 -7.33
N SER A 61 -31.45 -22.90 -6.02
CA SER A 61 -30.11 -22.96 -5.43
C SER A 61 -29.37 -24.24 -5.81
N VAL A 62 -30.06 -25.38 -5.79
CA VAL A 62 -29.50 -26.67 -6.21
C VAL A 62 -29.09 -26.63 -7.69
N GLU A 63 -29.95 -26.13 -8.58
CA GLU A 63 -29.65 -25.98 -10.01
C GLU A 63 -28.43 -25.07 -10.25
N HIS A 64 -28.34 -23.96 -9.50
CA HIS A 64 -27.19 -23.07 -9.58
C HIS A 64 -25.89 -23.77 -9.14
N LEU A 65 -25.91 -24.51 -8.02
CA LEU A 65 -24.74 -25.25 -7.54
C LEU A 65 -24.34 -26.41 -8.46
N GLN A 66 -25.32 -27.08 -9.09
CA GLN A 66 -25.07 -28.11 -10.10
C GLN A 66 -24.39 -27.54 -11.34
N LYS A 67 -24.85 -26.39 -11.84
CA LYS A 67 -24.24 -25.69 -12.98
C LYS A 67 -22.76 -25.36 -12.77
N HIS A 68 -22.33 -25.18 -11.52
CA HIS A 68 -20.96 -24.84 -11.16
C HIS A 68 -20.13 -26.04 -10.63
N ASP A 69 -20.64 -27.27 -10.70
CA ASP A 69 -20.00 -28.50 -10.20
C ASP A 69 -19.66 -28.42 -8.69
N LEU A 70 -20.59 -27.93 -7.88
CA LEU A 70 -20.44 -27.80 -6.42
C LEU A 70 -21.44 -28.65 -5.63
N TRP A 71 -22.60 -28.98 -6.22
CA TRP A 71 -23.60 -29.82 -5.55
C TRP A 71 -23.08 -31.25 -5.33
N GLY A 72 -23.30 -31.80 -4.14
CA GLY A 72 -22.91 -33.17 -3.78
C GLY A 72 -21.42 -33.38 -3.48
N LYS A 73 -20.59 -32.33 -3.46
CA LYS A 73 -19.18 -32.42 -3.03
C LYS A 73 -19.07 -32.57 -1.51
N GLU A 74 -18.02 -33.25 -1.04
CA GLU A 74 -17.78 -33.48 0.40
C GLU A 74 -17.54 -32.19 1.18
N THR A 75 -18.44 -31.89 2.12
CA THR A 75 -18.35 -30.77 3.06
C THR A 75 -17.45 -31.11 4.26
N SER A 76 -16.91 -30.09 4.95
CA SER A 76 -16.24 -30.29 6.24
C SER A 76 -17.22 -29.95 7.34
N THR A 77 -17.49 -30.91 8.22
CA THR A 77 -18.23 -30.65 9.44
C THR A 77 -17.27 -30.34 10.57
N LEU A 78 -17.56 -29.26 11.30
CA LEU A 78 -16.87 -28.87 12.51
C LEU A 78 -17.62 -29.45 13.72
N PRO A 79 -16.94 -29.73 14.84
CA PRO A 79 -17.61 -30.16 16.07
C PRO A 79 -18.52 -29.06 16.61
N ASP A 80 -19.61 -29.47 17.27
CA ASP A 80 -20.51 -28.51 17.92
C ASP A 80 -19.83 -27.78 19.07
N VAL A 81 -20.12 -26.48 19.18
CA VAL A 81 -19.57 -25.61 20.22
C VAL A 81 -20.62 -25.41 21.32
N ALA A 82 -20.30 -25.88 22.52
CA ALA A 82 -21.08 -25.63 23.73
C ALA A 82 -20.51 -24.43 24.49
N LEU A 83 -20.88 -23.22 24.06
CA LEU A 83 -20.52 -21.98 24.72
C LEU A 83 -21.78 -21.32 25.32
N GLN A 84 -21.69 -20.90 26.58
CA GLN A 84 -22.73 -20.13 27.24
C GLN A 84 -22.41 -18.65 27.14
N LEU A 85 -23.22 -17.93 26.35
CA LEU A 85 -23.10 -16.51 26.12
C LEU A 85 -23.76 -15.71 27.25
N PRO A 86 -23.25 -14.51 27.58
CA PRO A 86 -23.95 -13.57 28.43
C PRO A 86 -25.33 -13.21 27.84
N ARG A 87 -26.25 -12.79 28.71
CA ARG A 87 -27.58 -12.35 28.28
C ARG A 87 -27.44 -11.12 27.36
N MET A 88 -28.02 -11.19 26.16
CA MET A 88 -28.10 -10.04 25.27
C MET A 88 -29.01 -8.95 25.84
N TYR A 89 -28.56 -7.69 25.73
CA TYR A 89 -29.35 -6.51 26.09
C TYR A 89 -30.58 -6.29 25.19
N GLY A 90 -30.45 -6.54 23.87
CA GLY A 90 -31.53 -6.33 22.88
C GLY A 90 -32.34 -7.59 22.58
N ALA A 91 -33.45 -7.45 21.83
CA ALA A 91 -34.29 -8.56 21.40
C ALA A 91 -33.65 -9.40 20.28
N ASN A 92 -32.81 -8.77 19.45
CA ASN A 92 -32.05 -9.40 18.37
C ASN A 92 -30.63 -8.84 18.31
N VAL A 93 -29.82 -9.37 17.38
CA VAL A 93 -28.40 -8.99 17.24
C VAL A 93 -28.22 -7.51 16.89
N ASP A 94 -29.02 -6.96 15.96
CA ASP A 94 -28.92 -5.54 15.56
C ASP A 94 -29.22 -4.61 16.73
N GLU A 95 -30.35 -4.84 17.41
CA GLU A 95 -30.76 -4.06 18.57
C GLU A 95 -29.75 -4.18 19.72
N HIS A 96 -29.18 -5.37 19.95
CA HIS A 96 -28.15 -5.57 20.95
C HIS A 96 -26.92 -4.71 20.68
N PHE A 97 -26.39 -4.71 19.45
CA PHE A 97 -25.24 -3.87 19.09
C PHE A 97 -25.57 -2.37 19.09
N ARG A 98 -26.81 -2.00 18.74
CA ARG A 98 -27.27 -0.61 18.83
C ARG A 98 -27.29 -0.11 20.27
N LEU A 99 -27.85 -0.89 21.20
CA LEU A 99 -27.91 -0.56 22.63
C LEU A 99 -26.50 -0.52 23.25
N LEU A 100 -25.63 -1.47 22.92
CA LEU A 100 -24.24 -1.48 23.35
C LEU A 100 -23.51 -0.20 22.92
N ALA A 101 -23.58 0.13 21.62
CA ALA A 101 -22.91 1.31 21.09
C ALA A 101 -23.49 2.61 21.66
N GLN A 102 -24.81 2.70 21.83
CA GLN A 102 -25.44 3.86 22.47
C GLN A 102 -24.95 4.01 23.90
N THR A 103 -25.00 2.94 24.70
CA THR A 103 -24.58 2.98 26.11
C THR A 103 -23.12 3.41 26.26
N GLN A 104 -22.24 2.90 25.39
CA GLN A 104 -20.81 3.22 25.44
C GLN A 104 -20.47 4.63 24.94
N SER A 105 -21.20 5.12 23.92
CA SER A 105 -20.85 6.39 23.26
C SER A 105 -21.70 7.59 23.64
N LEU A 106 -22.83 7.39 24.35
CA LEU A 106 -23.75 8.45 24.72
C LEU A 106 -23.08 9.57 25.56
N PRO A 107 -22.26 9.29 26.59
CA PRO A 107 -21.62 10.35 27.36
C PRO A 107 -20.75 11.27 26.50
N TYR A 108 -20.05 10.69 25.52
CA TYR A 108 -19.21 11.43 24.58
C TYR A 108 -20.03 12.17 23.52
N LEU A 109 -21.17 11.61 23.10
CA LEU A 109 -22.08 12.29 22.18
C LEU A 109 -22.76 13.49 22.83
N GLU A 110 -23.12 13.38 24.12
CA GLU A 110 -23.63 14.49 24.91
C GLU A 110 -22.58 15.59 25.07
N ALA A 111 -21.35 15.22 25.43
CA ALA A 111 -20.22 16.15 25.50
C ALA A 111 -19.95 16.84 24.14
N ALA A 112 -20.05 16.11 23.03
CA ALA A 112 -19.92 16.67 21.68
C ALA A 112 -21.02 17.67 21.34
N LYS A 113 -22.26 17.41 21.78
CA LYS A 113 -23.41 18.31 21.57
C LYS A 113 -23.30 19.55 22.44
N GLU A 114 -22.97 19.37 23.72
CA GLU A 114 -22.72 20.46 24.66
C GLU A 114 -21.67 21.43 24.10
N LEU A 115 -20.59 20.90 23.49
CA LEU A 115 -19.56 21.72 22.86
C LEU A 115 -20.09 22.60 21.73
N ILE A 116 -20.99 22.10 20.87
CA ILE A 116 -21.50 22.87 19.72
C ILE A 116 -22.74 23.71 20.04
N GLU A 117 -23.41 23.47 21.16
CA GLU A 117 -24.60 24.22 21.59
C GLU A 117 -24.26 25.57 22.26
N HIS A 118 -23.02 25.74 22.74
CA HIS A 118 -22.56 26.96 23.39
C HIS A 118 -21.91 27.94 22.41
N GLU A 119 -22.04 29.23 22.67
CA GLU A 119 -21.31 30.25 21.92
C GLU A 119 -19.84 30.26 22.33
N MET A 120 -18.95 30.46 21.36
CA MET A 120 -17.51 30.48 21.62
C MET A 120 -17.12 31.68 22.51
N PRO A 121 -16.40 31.47 23.63
CA PRO A 121 -15.91 32.55 24.48
C PRO A 121 -14.97 33.49 23.72
N PRO A 122 -14.90 34.78 24.11
CA PRO A 122 -14.03 35.75 23.45
C PRO A 122 -12.57 35.31 23.57
N ARG A 123 -11.87 35.32 22.43
CA ARG A 123 -10.46 34.94 22.37
C ARG A 123 -9.60 35.97 23.12
N PRO A 124 -8.62 35.53 23.94
CA PRO A 124 -7.73 36.45 24.64
C PRO A 124 -6.87 37.26 23.66
N THR A 125 -6.59 38.50 24.03
CA THR A 125 -5.77 39.45 23.25
C THR A 125 -4.27 39.22 23.46
N GLU A 126 -3.87 38.70 24.62
CA GLU A 126 -2.49 38.41 24.99
C GLU A 126 -2.43 37.10 25.78
N TRP A 127 -1.46 36.25 25.43
CA TRP A 127 -1.25 34.93 26.01
C TRP A 127 -0.17 34.98 27.10
N ALA A 128 -0.37 34.23 28.18
CA ALA A 128 0.54 34.14 29.30
C ALA A 128 1.80 33.33 28.97
N TRP A 129 2.96 33.88 29.32
CA TRP A 129 4.26 33.21 29.22
C TRP A 129 4.57 32.46 30.53
N GLU A 130 3.82 31.39 30.80
CA GLU A 130 3.94 30.63 32.05
C GLU A 130 3.96 29.12 31.81
N VAL A 131 4.76 28.39 32.59
CA VAL A 131 4.86 26.92 32.48
C VAL A 131 3.58 26.26 33.00
N GLY A 132 3.03 25.37 32.19
CA GLY A 132 1.80 24.63 32.48
C GLY A 132 0.57 25.27 31.82
N TRP A 133 -0.61 24.96 32.34
CA TRP A 133 -1.87 25.48 31.83
C TRP A 133 -2.24 26.83 32.43
N THR A 134 -2.75 27.72 31.60
CA THR A 134 -3.40 28.98 31.97
C THR A 134 -4.79 29.01 31.35
N GLN A 135 -5.81 29.24 32.17
CA GLN A 135 -7.21 29.46 31.79
C GLN A 135 -7.47 30.94 31.57
N TYR A 136 -8.29 31.26 30.57
CA TYR A 136 -8.75 32.61 30.25
C TYR A 136 -10.27 32.65 30.30
N GLY A 137 -10.82 33.33 31.31
CA GLY A 137 -12.26 33.50 31.47
C GLY A 137 -12.86 34.54 30.50
N SER A 138 -14.19 34.61 30.46
CA SER A 138 -14.93 35.59 29.65
C SER A 138 -14.57 37.05 29.98
N ASP A 139 -14.19 37.29 31.23
CA ASP A 139 -13.95 38.63 31.79
C ASP A 139 -12.48 39.07 31.59
N GLY A 140 -11.67 38.22 30.93
CA GLY A 140 -10.24 38.44 30.70
C GLY A 140 -9.34 38.05 31.87
N GLU A 141 -9.91 37.48 32.94
CA GLU A 141 -9.15 36.93 34.06
C GLU A 141 -8.29 35.74 33.62
N ARG A 142 -7.07 35.66 34.16
CA ARG A 142 -6.09 34.61 33.88
C ARG A 142 -5.84 33.81 35.15
N GLU A 143 -6.09 32.51 35.11
CA GLU A 143 -5.86 31.62 36.25
C GLU A 143 -4.93 30.47 35.84
N LYS A 144 -4.01 30.10 36.73
CA LYS A 144 -3.15 28.93 36.52
C LYS A 144 -3.88 27.68 37.00
N VAL A 145 -4.02 26.70 36.11
CA VAL A 145 -4.71 25.44 36.40
C VAL A 145 -3.78 24.25 36.14
N ASP A 146 -4.09 23.09 36.72
CA ASP A 146 -3.32 21.87 36.49
C ASP A 146 -3.71 21.18 35.17
N PHE A 147 -4.99 21.25 34.80
CA PHE A 147 -5.57 20.76 33.55
C PHE A 147 -6.94 21.43 33.33
N PRO A 148 -7.52 21.43 32.12
CA PRO A 148 -8.85 21.99 31.88
C PRO A 148 -9.96 21.13 32.51
N ASP A 149 -10.91 21.73 33.25
CA ASP A 149 -11.91 20.99 34.02
C ASP A 149 -13.12 20.52 33.19
N GLU A 150 -13.34 21.08 32.00
CA GLU A 150 -14.53 20.80 31.19
C GLU A 150 -14.54 19.39 30.56
N ARG A 151 -15.76 18.91 30.27
CA ARG A 151 -16.01 17.58 29.68
C ARG A 151 -15.64 17.50 28.21
N ALA A 152 -15.69 18.61 27.47
CA ALA A 152 -15.44 18.65 26.05
C ALA A 152 -14.51 19.81 25.69
N LEU A 153 -13.48 19.53 24.89
CA LEU A 153 -12.47 20.49 24.50
C LEU A 153 -12.13 20.34 23.01
N VAL A 154 -11.92 21.45 22.32
CA VAL A 154 -11.14 21.46 21.07
C VAL A 154 -9.69 21.72 21.44
N PHE A 155 -8.77 20.92 20.93
CA PHE A 155 -7.37 20.93 21.36
C PHE A 155 -6.43 20.77 20.16
N ASP A 156 -5.33 21.52 20.18
CA ASP A 156 -4.25 21.47 19.21
C ASP A 156 -2.90 21.65 19.92
N VAL A 157 -1.87 20.91 19.47
CA VAL A 157 -0.51 20.97 20.02
C VAL A 157 0.52 21.22 18.92
N GLU A 158 1.47 22.10 19.22
CA GLU A 158 2.60 22.39 18.35
C GLU A 158 3.92 21.92 18.94
N VAL A 159 4.79 21.39 18.07
CA VAL A 159 6.06 20.74 18.40
C VAL A 159 7.18 21.37 17.59
N CYS A 160 8.28 21.72 18.24
CA CYS A 160 9.49 22.18 17.55
C CYS A 160 10.26 20.97 17.01
N MET A 161 10.08 20.67 15.72
CA MET A 161 10.56 19.43 15.10
C MET A 161 12.08 19.33 15.02
N GLU A 162 12.81 20.47 15.05
CA GLU A 162 14.27 20.49 15.09
C GLU A 162 14.83 20.07 16.47
N GLU A 163 14.05 20.24 17.54
CA GLU A 163 14.45 19.99 18.93
C GLU A 163 13.92 18.64 19.48
N GLY A 164 13.09 17.92 18.70
CA GLY A 164 12.64 16.56 18.99
C GLY A 164 11.12 16.38 18.99
N HIS A 165 10.63 15.45 19.83
CA HIS A 165 9.22 15.02 19.89
C HIS A 165 8.45 15.58 21.09
N CYS A 166 8.97 16.59 21.77
CA CYS A 166 8.34 17.11 22.99
C CYS A 166 7.38 18.25 22.64
N PRO A 167 6.19 18.29 23.26
CA PRO A 167 5.24 19.37 23.02
C PRO A 167 5.85 20.71 23.42
N THR A 168 5.66 21.73 22.59
CA THR A 168 6.19 23.08 22.82
C THR A 168 5.10 24.00 23.36
N LEU A 169 3.97 24.04 22.66
CA LEU A 169 2.79 24.87 22.93
C LEU A 169 1.52 24.05 22.69
N ALA A 170 0.46 24.36 23.43
CA ALA A 170 -0.86 23.87 23.09
C ALA A 170 -1.93 24.92 23.39
N VAL A 171 -3.02 24.87 22.64
CA VAL A 171 -4.21 25.69 22.88
C VAL A 171 -5.41 24.76 22.99
N ALA A 172 -6.28 25.07 23.95
CA ALA A 172 -7.58 24.43 24.07
C ALA A 172 -8.70 25.46 24.12
N LEU A 173 -9.85 25.06 23.61
CA LEU A 173 -11.10 25.80 23.68
C LEU A 173 -12.16 24.89 24.31
N SER A 174 -12.82 25.39 25.34
CA SER A 174 -13.98 24.77 25.97
C SER A 174 -15.24 25.62 25.74
N PRO A 175 -16.43 25.15 26.14
CA PRO A 175 -17.64 25.98 26.15
C PRO A 175 -17.51 27.27 26.96
N ASN A 176 -16.67 27.29 28.00
CA ASN A 176 -16.64 28.38 29.00
C ASN A 176 -15.39 29.26 28.91
N ALA A 177 -14.26 28.71 28.45
CA ALA A 177 -12.96 29.35 28.55
C ALA A 177 -11.98 28.91 27.44
N TRP A 178 -11.01 29.78 27.18
CA TRP A 178 -9.80 29.44 26.42
C TRP A 178 -8.71 28.97 27.36
N TYR A 179 -7.79 28.15 26.83
CA TYR A 179 -6.66 27.61 27.57
C TYR A 179 -5.38 27.68 26.74
N SER A 180 -4.26 28.00 27.38
CA SER A 180 -2.93 27.87 26.80
C SER A 180 -2.04 27.01 27.66
N TRP A 181 -1.22 26.18 27.04
CA TRP A 181 -0.18 25.42 27.71
C TRP A 181 1.19 25.79 27.16
N CYS A 182 2.14 26.15 28.03
CA CYS A 182 3.53 26.31 27.63
C CYS A 182 4.42 25.24 28.27
N SER A 183 5.27 24.65 27.43
CA SER A 183 6.27 23.71 27.90
C SER A 183 7.30 24.38 28.80
N LYS A 184 7.82 23.62 29.77
CA LYS A 184 8.95 24.04 30.60
C LYS A 184 10.19 24.40 29.75
N ARG A 185 10.38 23.71 28.63
CA ARG A 185 11.49 23.90 27.68
C ARG A 185 11.43 25.23 26.94
N LEU A 186 10.22 25.69 26.63
CA LEU A 186 10.03 26.98 25.98
C LEU A 186 10.42 28.12 26.92
N VAL A 187 9.93 28.07 28.16
CA VAL A 187 10.06 29.16 29.14
C VAL A 187 11.45 29.18 29.80
N GLU A 188 12.04 28.03 30.13
CA GLU A 188 13.34 27.95 30.81
C GLU A 188 14.53 27.92 29.82
N GLN A 189 15.49 28.83 29.99
CA GLN A 189 16.65 28.93 29.09
C GLN A 189 17.73 27.85 29.30
N ARG A 190 17.80 27.23 30.49
CA ARG A 190 18.84 26.25 30.86
C ARG A 190 18.23 24.90 31.25
N TYR A 191 17.43 24.33 30.37
CA TYR A 191 16.85 23.00 30.60
C TYR A 191 17.80 21.91 30.09
N SER A 192 18.16 20.95 30.96
CA SER A 192 18.99 19.80 30.58
C SER A 192 18.15 18.64 30.05
N TRP A 193 18.60 18.09 28.93
CA TRP A 193 17.89 17.08 28.15
C TRP A 193 18.05 15.67 28.74
N SER A 194 16.97 14.90 28.75
CA SER A 194 17.04 13.44 28.70
C SER A 194 16.71 13.02 27.27
N ASN A 195 17.51 12.11 26.69
CA ASN A 195 17.18 11.50 25.39
C ASN A 195 15.93 10.60 25.47
N GLN A 196 15.49 10.24 26.68
CA GLN A 196 14.31 9.42 26.92
C GLN A 196 13.14 10.31 27.35
N LEU A 197 12.04 10.23 26.58
CA LEU A 197 10.79 10.92 26.87
C LEU A 197 10.05 10.22 28.02
N GLY A 198 9.67 10.99 29.04
CA GLY A 198 8.87 10.50 30.17
C GLY A 198 7.53 11.26 30.29
N LEU A 199 6.67 10.80 31.21
CA LEU A 199 5.36 11.43 31.44
C LEU A 199 5.44 12.90 31.88
N SER A 200 6.55 13.33 32.49
CA SER A 200 6.75 14.71 32.94
C SER A 200 6.96 15.71 31.80
N ASP A 201 7.29 15.23 30.59
CA ASP A 201 7.49 16.07 29.41
C ASP A 201 6.19 16.27 28.61
N LEU A 202 5.09 15.60 28.99
CA LEU A 202 3.83 15.57 28.26
C LEU A 202 2.77 16.49 28.88
N ILE A 203 1.72 16.77 28.11
CA ILE A 203 0.64 17.67 28.50
C ILE A 203 -0.37 16.91 29.35
N PRO A 204 -0.65 17.34 30.59
CA PRO A 204 -1.72 16.76 31.40
C PRO A 204 -3.08 17.29 30.93
N LEU A 205 -4.05 16.41 30.68
CA LEU A 205 -5.46 16.80 30.44
C LEU A 205 -6.42 16.24 31.49
N GLU A 206 -5.93 15.38 32.37
CA GLU A 206 -6.71 14.73 33.41
C GLU A 206 -5.89 14.59 34.69
N ASN A 207 -6.56 14.46 35.83
CA ASN A 207 -5.88 14.12 37.07
C ASN A 207 -5.50 12.62 37.09
N SER A 208 -4.23 12.29 37.31
CA SER A 208 -3.77 10.89 37.42
C SER A 208 -4.38 10.13 38.61
N SER A 209 -4.97 10.84 39.58
CA SER A 209 -5.70 10.30 40.73
C SER A 209 -7.09 9.77 40.35
N SER A 210 -7.71 10.32 39.30
CA SER A 210 -9.03 9.92 38.77
C SER A 210 -9.03 8.49 38.25
N LEU A 211 -7.86 8.01 37.80
CA LEU A 211 -7.65 6.65 37.27
C LEU A 211 -7.75 5.55 38.34
N LYS A 212 -7.74 5.92 39.63
CA LYS A 212 -7.82 4.97 40.76
C LYS A 212 -9.26 4.68 41.20
N ARG A 213 -10.26 5.39 40.68
CA ARG A 213 -11.68 5.16 40.99
C ARG A 213 -12.45 4.82 39.72
N GLN A 214 -13.48 4.00 39.82
CA GLN A 214 -14.51 3.80 38.76
C GLN A 214 -15.39 5.06 38.55
N ASP A 215 -14.85 6.24 38.87
CA ASP A 215 -15.52 7.52 39.09
C ASP A 215 -14.86 8.62 38.23
N GLY A 216 -14.07 8.21 37.24
CA GLY A 216 -13.43 9.12 36.29
C GLY A 216 -14.45 9.64 35.29
N GLN A 217 -14.60 10.97 35.22
CA GLN A 217 -15.51 11.66 34.32
C GLN A 217 -15.15 11.38 32.86
N GLU A 218 -16.13 10.99 32.03
CA GLU A 218 -15.95 10.83 30.59
C GLU A 218 -15.68 12.18 29.93
N ARG A 219 -14.60 12.25 29.14
CA ARG A 219 -14.12 13.47 28.48
C ARG A 219 -13.95 13.28 26.99
N LEU A 220 -14.22 14.33 26.23
CA LEU A 220 -14.11 14.34 24.79
C LEU A 220 -13.10 15.42 24.36
N VAL A 221 -12.13 15.00 23.54
CA VAL A 221 -11.20 15.92 22.88
C VAL A 221 -11.43 15.88 21.38
N VAL A 222 -11.63 17.05 20.78
CA VAL A 222 -11.81 17.22 19.33
C VAL A 222 -10.57 17.90 18.76
N GLY A 223 -10.03 17.36 17.68
CA GLY A 223 -8.91 17.94 16.95
C GLY A 223 -9.05 17.77 15.44
N HIS A 224 -8.22 18.46 14.66
CA HIS A 224 -8.18 18.25 13.20
C HIS A 224 -7.23 17.13 12.77
N ASN A 225 -6.17 16.88 13.53
CA ASN A 225 -5.35 15.69 13.39
C ASN A 225 -5.10 15.09 14.78
N VAL A 226 -6.20 14.80 15.47
CA VAL A 226 -6.23 14.50 16.91
C VAL A 226 -5.29 13.36 17.32
N SER A 227 -4.94 12.46 16.40
CA SER A 227 -4.02 11.37 16.69
C SER A 227 -2.58 11.83 16.93
N PHE A 228 -2.16 12.92 16.26
CA PHE A 228 -0.89 13.60 16.52
C PHE A 228 -0.96 14.32 17.87
N ASP A 229 -2.06 15.02 18.12
CA ASP A 229 -2.28 15.77 19.36
C ASP A 229 -2.27 14.83 20.57
N ARG A 230 -2.98 13.70 20.45
CA ARG A 230 -3.07 12.63 21.43
C ARG A 230 -1.71 12.06 21.83
N ALA A 231 -0.78 11.96 20.89
CA ALA A 231 0.55 11.41 21.17
C ALA A 231 1.35 12.26 22.18
N HIS A 232 0.89 13.49 22.48
CA HIS A 232 1.53 14.39 23.43
C HIS A 232 0.76 14.55 24.75
N ILE A 233 -0.33 13.79 24.94
CA ILE A 233 -1.15 13.80 26.15
C ILE A 233 -0.63 12.75 27.13
N LYS A 234 -0.36 13.17 28.35
CA LYS A 234 0.28 12.37 29.40
C LYS A 234 -0.52 11.13 29.78
N GLU A 235 -1.80 11.28 30.09
CA GLU A 235 -2.61 10.19 30.65
C GLU A 235 -2.91 9.06 29.66
N GLN A 236 -2.70 9.32 28.35
CA GLN A 236 -2.90 8.34 27.28
C GLN A 236 -1.84 7.24 27.26
N TYR A 237 -0.71 7.43 27.94
CA TYR A 237 0.37 6.44 28.06
C TYR A 237 0.23 5.55 29.31
N LEU A 238 -0.77 5.78 30.15
CA LEU A 238 -0.98 4.99 31.37
C LEU A 238 -1.66 3.66 31.03
N ILE A 239 -1.13 2.56 31.58
CA ILE A 239 -1.56 1.18 31.29
C ILE A 239 -3.03 0.94 31.68
N GLN A 240 -3.52 1.62 32.71
CA GLN A 240 -4.90 1.51 33.19
C GLN A 240 -5.93 2.03 32.16
N GLY A 241 -5.49 2.88 31.22
CA GLY A 241 -6.37 3.57 30.27
C GLY A 241 -7.13 4.73 30.90
N SER A 242 -7.44 5.75 30.10
CA SER A 242 -8.26 6.91 30.48
C SER A 242 -9.69 6.77 29.94
N GLN A 243 -10.60 7.56 30.52
CA GLN A 243 -11.97 7.71 30.02
C GLN A 243 -12.09 8.84 28.98
N THR A 244 -10.97 9.44 28.56
CA THR A 244 -10.98 10.40 27.45
C THR A 244 -11.06 9.68 26.12
N ARG A 245 -11.87 10.23 25.21
CA ARG A 245 -11.96 9.79 23.82
C ARG A 245 -11.73 10.96 22.87
N PHE A 246 -11.35 10.63 21.65
CA PHE A 246 -10.89 11.60 20.66
C PHE A 246 -11.76 11.55 19.42
N LEU A 247 -12.11 12.73 18.90
CA LEU A 247 -12.76 12.89 17.60
C LEU A 247 -11.90 13.74 16.67
N ASP A 248 -11.88 13.31 15.42
CA ASP A 248 -11.03 13.87 14.39
C ASP A 248 -11.90 14.48 13.27
N THR A 249 -11.85 15.80 13.12
CA THR A 249 -12.58 16.51 12.05
C THR A 249 -12.04 16.18 10.66
N MET A 250 -10.76 15.80 10.51
CA MET A 250 -10.24 15.27 9.25
C MET A 250 -10.87 13.90 8.92
N SER A 251 -11.01 13.01 9.91
CA SER A 251 -11.67 11.71 9.73
C SER A 251 -13.17 11.86 9.41
N MET A 252 -13.87 12.76 10.12
CA MET A 252 -15.27 13.07 9.82
C MET A 252 -15.43 13.68 8.41
N HIS A 253 -14.53 14.59 8.03
CA HIS A 253 -14.48 15.13 6.66
C HIS A 253 -14.31 14.01 5.62
N MET A 254 -13.38 13.06 5.83
CA MET A 254 -13.19 11.93 4.92
C MET A 254 -14.43 11.06 4.78
N ALA A 255 -15.17 10.83 5.88
CA ALA A 255 -16.43 10.10 5.85
C ALA A 255 -17.56 10.86 5.12
N ILE A 256 -17.63 12.18 5.26
CA ILE A 256 -18.68 13.02 4.67
C ILE A 256 -18.38 13.37 3.20
N SER A 257 -17.19 13.88 2.93
CA SER A 257 -16.77 14.54 1.69
C SER A 257 -15.38 14.11 1.22
N GLY A 258 -14.85 12.96 1.63
CA GLY A 258 -13.54 12.49 1.19
C GLY A 258 -13.44 12.22 -0.32
N LEU A 259 -12.24 12.42 -0.87
CA LEU A 259 -11.92 12.19 -2.28
C LEU A 259 -11.17 10.86 -2.50
N THR A 260 -11.39 10.19 -3.63
CA THR A 260 -10.53 9.09 -4.07
C THR A 260 -9.12 9.58 -4.44
N GLY A 261 -8.13 8.69 -4.53
CA GLY A 261 -6.76 9.07 -4.93
C GLY A 261 -6.69 9.74 -6.31
N PHE A 262 -7.53 9.27 -7.25
CA PHE A 262 -7.67 9.88 -8.56
C PHE A 262 -8.34 11.26 -8.47
N GLN A 263 -9.49 11.38 -7.78
CA GLN A 263 -10.16 12.67 -7.60
C GLN A 263 -9.29 13.69 -6.86
N ARG A 264 -8.48 13.30 -5.87
CA ARG A 264 -7.51 14.21 -5.22
C ARG A 264 -6.51 14.77 -6.22
N SER A 265 -6.01 13.94 -7.13
CA SER A 265 -5.07 14.38 -8.17
C SER A 265 -5.73 15.36 -9.13
N LEU A 266 -6.98 15.09 -9.52
CA LEU A 266 -7.81 15.99 -10.33
C LEU A 266 -8.11 17.32 -9.63
N TRP A 267 -8.51 17.28 -8.36
CA TRP A 267 -8.84 18.45 -7.56
C TRP A 267 -7.63 19.37 -7.40
N LYS A 268 -6.45 18.81 -7.09
CA LYS A 268 -5.18 19.55 -7.02
C LYS A 268 -4.85 20.22 -8.36
N ALA A 269 -5.04 19.52 -9.47
CA ALA A 269 -4.82 20.07 -10.81
C ALA A 269 -5.77 21.23 -11.14
N ALA A 270 -7.05 21.11 -10.75
CA ALA A 270 -8.07 22.13 -10.98
C ALA A 270 -7.84 23.40 -10.15
N LYS A 271 -7.57 23.27 -8.85
CA LYS A 271 -7.38 24.41 -7.92
C LYS A 271 -6.01 25.10 -8.07
N GLN A 272 -4.95 24.38 -8.41
CA GLN A 272 -3.59 24.95 -8.51
C GLN A 272 -3.25 25.51 -9.90
N GLY A 273 -4.20 25.60 -10.83
CA GLY A 273 -4.04 26.31 -12.12
C GLY A 273 -2.97 25.76 -13.08
N LYS A 274 -2.39 24.57 -12.84
CA LYS A 274 -1.34 24.01 -13.69
C LYS A 274 -1.95 23.32 -14.91
N GLY A 275 -1.93 23.99 -16.07
CA GLY A 275 -2.38 23.44 -17.37
C GLY A 275 -1.80 22.07 -17.76
N ARG A 276 -0.64 21.67 -17.20
CA ARG A 276 -0.06 20.31 -17.37
C ARG A 276 -0.90 19.20 -16.71
N GLY A 277 -1.56 19.48 -15.58
CA GLY A 277 -2.45 18.53 -14.91
C GLY A 277 -3.69 18.25 -15.76
N LEU A 278 -4.30 19.30 -16.32
CA LEU A 278 -5.41 19.17 -17.26
C LEU A 278 -5.06 18.35 -18.51
N GLN A 279 -3.85 18.51 -19.07
CA GLN A 279 -3.41 17.74 -20.24
C GLN A 279 -3.18 16.25 -19.92
N GLN A 280 -2.57 15.92 -18.78
CA GLN A 280 -2.40 14.53 -18.34
C GLN A 280 -3.75 13.85 -18.09
N VAL A 281 -4.71 14.60 -17.54
CA VAL A 281 -6.09 14.18 -17.31
C VAL A 281 -6.84 13.99 -18.62
N GLN A 282 -6.74 14.93 -19.56
CA GLN A 282 -7.31 14.79 -20.90
C GLN A 282 -6.72 13.61 -21.67
N GLN A 283 -5.42 13.32 -21.52
CA GLN A 283 -4.79 12.14 -22.10
C GLN A 283 -5.26 10.83 -21.45
N HIS A 284 -5.45 10.82 -20.13
CA HIS A 284 -6.02 9.67 -19.42
C HIS A 284 -7.47 9.42 -19.86
N ILE A 285 -8.32 10.45 -19.88
CA ILE A 285 -9.70 10.40 -20.40
C ILE A 285 -9.74 9.94 -21.87
N LYS A 286 -8.81 10.40 -22.72
CA LYS A 286 -8.68 9.94 -24.11
C LYS A 286 -8.28 8.45 -24.21
N LYS A 287 -7.47 7.94 -23.28
CA LYS A 287 -7.11 6.51 -23.20
C LYS A 287 -8.29 5.65 -22.73
N THR A 288 -9.09 6.12 -21.75
CA THR A 288 -10.29 5.41 -21.28
C THR A 288 -11.43 5.44 -22.31
N ARG A 289 -11.43 6.40 -23.25
CA ARG A 289 -12.45 6.56 -24.31
C ARG A 289 -12.29 5.68 -25.55
N ARG A 290 -11.25 4.84 -25.67
CA ARG A 290 -11.10 4.00 -26.87
C ARG A 290 -12.03 2.79 -26.80
N LYS A 291 -13.17 2.92 -27.51
CA LYS A 291 -14.25 1.95 -27.82
C LYS A 291 -15.40 1.88 -26.79
N GLY A 292 -16.33 2.83 -26.88
CA GLY A 292 -17.67 2.68 -26.31
C GLY A 292 -18.43 4.00 -26.24
N SER A 293 -19.63 4.06 -26.84
CA SER A 293 -20.57 5.18 -26.70
C SER A 293 -21.17 5.22 -25.29
N GLY A 294 -20.36 5.61 -24.30
CA GLY A 294 -20.78 5.91 -22.92
C GLY A 294 -21.19 7.38 -22.73
N PRO A 295 -21.86 7.74 -21.61
CA PRO A 295 -22.26 9.10 -21.31
C PRO A 295 -21.06 10.05 -21.23
N VAL A 296 -21.31 11.33 -21.55
CA VAL A 296 -20.33 12.41 -21.46
C VAL A 296 -19.91 12.60 -20.01
N ILE A 297 -18.60 12.67 -19.73
CA ILE A 297 -18.07 13.11 -18.42
C ILE A 297 -18.56 14.54 -18.22
N GLY A 298 -19.60 14.70 -17.41
CA GLY A 298 -20.53 15.83 -17.54
C GLY A 298 -20.55 16.80 -16.37
N SER A 299 -19.87 16.53 -15.27
CA SER A 299 -20.03 17.34 -14.07
C SER A 299 -18.80 17.28 -13.17
N TRP A 300 -18.05 18.39 -13.12
CA TRP A 300 -17.07 18.63 -12.05
C TRP A 300 -17.76 19.08 -10.74
N ASN A 301 -19.06 18.84 -10.58
CA ASN A 301 -19.84 19.29 -9.41
C ASN A 301 -19.26 18.73 -8.11
N TRP A 302 -18.62 17.56 -8.15
CA TRP A 302 -17.97 16.96 -7.00
C TRP A 302 -16.77 17.79 -6.46
N VAL A 303 -16.14 18.65 -7.29
CA VAL A 303 -15.02 19.52 -6.85
C VAL A 303 -15.47 20.59 -5.86
N ASN A 304 -16.72 21.04 -5.97
CA ASN A 304 -17.25 22.13 -5.14
C ASN A 304 -17.85 21.64 -3.82
N ILE A 305 -18.09 20.33 -3.67
CA ILE A 305 -18.70 19.71 -2.48
C ILE A 305 -17.69 18.91 -1.66
N SER A 306 -16.40 19.07 -1.97
CA SER A 306 -15.31 18.28 -1.42
C SER A 306 -13.97 19.03 -1.49
N SER A 307 -13.02 18.61 -0.67
CA SER A 307 -11.70 19.22 -0.53
C SER A 307 -10.63 18.18 -0.23
N ILE A 308 -9.38 18.62 -0.16
CA ILE A 308 -8.32 17.82 0.45
C ILE A 308 -8.33 17.98 1.98
N ASN A 309 -7.61 17.09 2.65
CA ASN A 309 -7.77 16.81 4.08
C ASN A 309 -7.17 17.86 5.04
N ASN A 310 -6.50 18.91 4.56
CA ASN A 310 -5.85 19.85 5.49
C ASN A 310 -6.86 20.87 6.04
N LEU A 311 -6.56 21.40 7.23
CA LEU A 311 -7.45 22.27 7.98
C LEU A 311 -7.97 23.44 7.13
N ALA A 312 -7.07 24.15 6.44
CA ALA A 312 -7.43 25.31 5.63
C ALA A 312 -8.42 24.98 4.50
N ASP A 313 -8.21 23.88 3.78
CA ASP A 313 -9.10 23.48 2.67
C ASP A 313 -10.43 22.91 3.18
N VAL A 314 -10.44 22.29 4.36
CA VAL A 314 -11.67 21.81 5.03
C VAL A 314 -12.47 22.98 5.59
N HIS A 315 -11.82 23.93 6.28
CA HIS A 315 -12.44 25.16 6.78
C HIS A 315 -13.09 25.96 5.64
N SER A 316 -12.36 26.15 4.54
CA SER A 316 -12.89 26.81 3.34
C SER A 316 -14.10 26.10 2.71
N LEU A 317 -14.26 24.80 2.91
CA LEU A 317 -15.38 24.03 2.35
C LEU A 317 -16.66 24.15 3.20
N TYR A 318 -16.53 24.07 4.53
CA TYR A 318 -17.69 24.03 5.43
C TYR A 318 -18.08 25.42 5.95
N VAL A 319 -17.10 26.26 6.27
CA VAL A 319 -17.31 27.57 6.92
C VAL A 319 -17.10 28.70 5.90
N GLY A 320 -16.05 28.60 5.08
CA GLY A 320 -15.65 29.67 4.15
C GLY A 320 -14.82 30.76 4.85
N GLY A 321 -14.75 31.95 4.25
CA GLY A 321 -14.04 33.09 4.83
C GLY A 321 -12.58 33.26 4.38
N GLN A 322 -11.77 33.96 5.19
CA GLN A 322 -10.38 34.26 4.87
C GLN A 322 -9.50 33.01 5.00
N PRO A 323 -8.57 32.76 4.06
CA PRO A 323 -7.67 31.62 4.15
C PRO A 323 -6.82 31.64 5.42
N LEU A 324 -6.71 30.49 6.09
CA LEU A 324 -5.77 30.30 7.19
C LEU A 324 -4.32 30.49 6.67
N LYS A 325 -3.55 31.32 7.38
CA LYS A 325 -2.15 31.64 7.06
C LYS A 325 -1.27 30.42 7.36
N LYS A 326 -0.35 30.09 6.45
CA LYS A 326 0.49 28.87 6.54
C LYS A 326 1.92 29.15 7.00
N GLU A 327 2.30 30.41 7.04
CA GLU A 327 3.70 30.84 7.18
C GLU A 327 4.22 30.63 8.60
N ALA A 328 3.38 30.86 9.62
CA ALA A 328 3.73 30.70 11.03
C ALA A 328 4.11 29.25 11.38
N ARG A 329 3.43 28.26 10.79
CA ARG A 329 3.72 26.83 10.98
C ARG A 329 5.14 26.44 10.61
N GLU A 330 5.75 27.09 9.61
CA GLU A 330 7.10 26.75 9.16
C GLU A 330 8.14 26.98 10.28
N LEU A 331 7.87 27.87 11.25
CA LEU A 331 8.73 28.09 12.41
C LEU A 331 8.76 26.87 13.36
N PHE A 332 7.65 26.14 13.51
CA PHE A 332 7.66 24.89 14.30
C PHE A 332 8.36 23.74 13.56
N VAL A 333 8.34 23.76 12.21
CA VAL A 333 8.89 22.67 11.39
C VAL A 333 10.40 22.84 11.13
N LYS A 334 10.87 24.07 10.91
CA LYS A 334 12.24 24.39 10.49
C LYS A 334 12.92 25.50 11.32
N GLY A 335 12.21 26.04 12.31
CA GLY A 335 12.75 27.07 13.19
C GLY A 335 13.30 26.45 14.47
N SER A 336 14.16 27.22 15.13
CA SER A 336 14.73 26.86 16.44
C SER A 336 13.80 27.23 17.58
N MET A 337 14.06 26.69 18.78
CA MET A 337 13.34 27.09 19.99
C MET A 337 13.43 28.60 20.28
N ASN A 338 14.54 29.25 19.89
CA ASN A 338 14.70 30.70 20.05
C ASN A 338 13.80 31.50 19.11
N ASP A 339 13.58 31.00 17.89
CA ASP A 339 12.66 31.65 16.94
C ASP A 339 11.21 31.60 17.46
N ILE A 340 10.84 30.49 18.12
CA ILE A 340 9.53 30.34 18.78
C ILE A 340 9.41 31.31 19.95
N ARG A 341 10.45 31.43 20.80
CA ARG A 341 10.48 32.41 21.92
C ARG A 341 10.29 33.83 21.42
N ASN A 342 10.97 34.22 20.34
CA ASN A 342 10.92 35.58 19.80
C ASN A 342 9.55 35.94 19.17
N ASN A 343 8.82 34.95 18.66
CA ASN A 343 7.53 35.14 17.98
C ASN A 343 6.35 34.56 18.76
N PHE A 344 6.47 34.42 20.09
CA PHE A 344 5.51 33.69 20.92
C PHE A 344 4.06 34.14 20.75
N GLN A 345 3.76 35.43 20.86
CA GLN A 345 2.39 35.93 20.79
C GLN A 345 1.75 35.68 19.42
N GLU A 346 2.53 35.82 18.34
CA GLU A 346 2.07 35.52 16.99
C GLU A 346 1.78 34.02 16.82
N LEU A 347 2.66 33.16 17.32
CA LEU A 347 2.52 31.71 17.25
C LEU A 347 1.37 31.18 18.11
N MET A 348 1.15 31.72 19.31
CA MET A 348 -0.01 31.40 20.14
C MET A 348 -1.32 31.80 19.48
N ASN A 349 -1.35 32.99 18.88
CA ASN A 349 -2.49 33.44 18.10
C ASN A 349 -2.74 32.55 16.88
N TYR A 350 -1.69 32.06 16.21
CA TYR A 350 -1.79 31.08 15.14
C TYR A 350 -2.43 29.77 15.65
N CYS A 351 -1.94 29.20 16.76
CA CYS A 351 -2.51 27.97 17.35
C CYS A 351 -3.99 28.17 17.73
N ALA A 352 -4.32 29.31 18.31
CA ALA A 352 -5.71 29.63 18.67
C ALA A 352 -6.63 29.77 17.46
N LEU A 353 -6.14 30.30 16.33
CA LEU A 353 -6.90 30.35 15.09
C LEU A 353 -7.13 28.95 14.51
N ASP A 354 -6.18 28.04 14.62
CA ASP A 354 -6.33 26.65 14.18
C ASP A 354 -7.35 25.89 15.07
N VAL A 355 -7.33 26.11 16.39
CA VAL A 355 -8.36 25.60 17.33
C VAL A 355 -9.74 26.18 17.01
N GLN A 356 -9.83 27.49 16.78
CA GLN A 356 -11.08 28.14 16.38
C GLN A 356 -11.62 27.56 15.07
N ALA A 357 -10.78 27.43 14.04
CA ALA A 357 -11.18 26.85 12.76
C ALA A 357 -11.65 25.40 12.94
N THR A 358 -10.99 24.63 13.81
CA THR A 358 -11.39 23.25 14.13
C THR A 358 -12.75 23.21 14.81
N TYR A 359 -13.04 24.12 15.74
CA TYR A 359 -14.34 24.26 16.39
C TYR A 359 -15.45 24.55 15.37
N GLU A 360 -15.25 25.57 14.52
CA GLU A 360 -16.22 25.97 13.49
C GLU A 360 -16.49 24.84 12.48
N ILE A 361 -15.45 24.08 12.09
CA ILE A 361 -15.62 22.89 11.26
C ILE A 361 -16.42 21.81 11.99
N PHE A 362 -16.11 21.54 13.26
CA PHE A 362 -16.76 20.50 14.03
C PHE A 362 -18.26 20.78 14.21
N HIS A 363 -18.61 22.05 14.47
CA HIS A 363 -19.99 22.54 14.55
C HIS A 363 -20.80 22.16 13.31
N GLU A 364 -20.26 22.38 12.10
CA GLU A 364 -20.92 22.00 10.84
C GLU A 364 -20.88 20.49 10.55
N GLN A 365 -19.80 19.81 10.93
CA GLN A 365 -19.60 18.41 10.58
C GLN A 365 -20.37 17.43 11.45
N LEU A 366 -20.55 17.68 12.75
CA LEU A 366 -21.17 16.71 13.66
C LEU A 366 -22.60 16.33 13.23
N PRO A 367 -23.52 17.28 12.95
CA PRO A 367 -24.86 16.94 12.48
C PRO A 367 -24.85 16.21 11.14
N LEU A 368 -23.99 16.63 10.21
CA LEU A 368 -23.84 15.99 8.90
C LEU A 368 -23.30 14.56 9.01
N PHE A 369 -22.35 14.33 9.90
CA PHE A 369 -21.78 13.01 10.16
C PHE A 369 -22.86 12.06 10.69
N LEU A 370 -23.61 12.45 11.72
CA LEU A 370 -24.66 11.63 12.31
C LEU A 370 -25.79 11.32 11.31
N LYS A 371 -26.14 12.27 10.44
CA LYS A 371 -27.11 12.04 9.35
C LYS A 371 -26.63 11.02 8.32
N ARG A 372 -25.32 10.99 8.02
CA ARG A 372 -24.73 10.10 7.01
C ARG A 372 -24.27 8.76 7.57
N CYS A 373 -24.04 8.70 8.87
CA CYS A 373 -23.63 7.53 9.64
C CYS A 373 -24.63 7.33 10.80
N PRO A 374 -25.89 6.97 10.50
CA PRO A 374 -26.96 6.99 11.50
C PRO A 374 -26.81 5.89 12.56
N HIS A 375 -26.05 4.83 12.27
CA HIS A 375 -25.87 3.73 13.21
C HIS A 375 -24.85 4.11 14.31
N PRO A 376 -25.19 4.00 15.60
CA PRO A 376 -24.34 4.45 16.71
C PRO A 376 -23.00 3.70 16.79
N VAL A 377 -22.95 2.44 16.33
CA VAL A 377 -21.70 1.65 16.25
C VAL A 377 -20.62 2.37 15.44
N THR A 378 -20.96 3.15 14.41
CA THR A 378 -19.95 3.88 13.64
C THR A 378 -19.27 4.96 14.48
N PHE A 379 -20.06 5.70 15.28
CA PHE A 379 -19.53 6.72 16.17
C PHE A 379 -18.72 6.09 17.32
N ALA A 380 -19.27 5.07 17.99
CA ALA A 380 -18.58 4.33 19.04
C ALA A 380 -17.26 3.69 18.55
N GLY A 381 -17.27 3.08 17.36
CA GLY A 381 -16.08 2.49 16.76
C GLY A 381 -14.99 3.52 16.46
N MET A 382 -15.36 4.74 16.02
CA MET A 382 -14.39 5.82 15.83
C MET A 382 -13.72 6.24 17.13
N LEU A 383 -14.47 6.35 18.23
CA LEU A 383 -13.93 6.70 19.55
C LEU A 383 -12.91 5.65 20.03
N GLU A 384 -13.26 4.36 19.94
CA GLU A 384 -12.40 3.25 20.39
C GLU A 384 -11.17 3.05 19.49
N MET A 385 -11.30 3.24 18.17
CA MET A 385 -10.15 3.16 17.26
C MET A 385 -9.12 4.28 17.54
N GLY A 386 -9.59 5.45 17.99
CA GLY A 386 -8.74 6.61 18.30
C GLY A 386 -7.82 6.41 19.52
N VAL A 387 -8.13 5.45 20.41
CA VAL A 387 -7.37 5.19 21.64
C VAL A 387 -6.44 3.98 21.55
N SER A 388 -5.97 3.66 20.34
CA SER A 388 -4.99 2.59 20.12
C SER A 388 -3.73 2.74 20.99
N TYR A 389 -3.22 1.63 21.53
CA TYR A 389 -2.11 1.58 22.47
C TYR A 389 -1.20 0.38 22.17
N LEU A 390 0.11 0.59 22.08
CA LEU A 390 1.10 -0.46 21.83
C LEU A 390 2.13 -0.51 22.97
N PRO A 391 2.10 -1.52 23.85
CA PRO A 391 3.10 -1.66 24.90
C PRO A 391 4.45 -2.07 24.32
N VAL A 392 5.51 -1.45 24.84
CA VAL A 392 6.89 -1.78 24.49
C VAL A 392 7.74 -1.90 25.75
N ASN A 393 8.89 -2.53 25.62
CA ASN A 393 9.91 -2.58 26.65
C ASN A 393 11.29 -2.30 26.05
N GLN A 394 12.35 -2.49 26.82
CA GLN A 394 13.74 -2.31 26.37
C GLN A 394 14.10 -3.00 25.04
N ASN A 395 13.39 -4.08 24.68
CA ASN A 395 13.60 -4.78 23.41
C ASN A 395 13.34 -3.87 22.21
N TRP A 396 12.57 -2.79 22.36
CA TRP A 396 12.40 -1.79 21.31
C TRP A 396 13.72 -1.12 20.92
N VAL A 397 14.49 -0.65 21.89
CA VAL A 397 15.79 0.01 21.65
C VAL A 397 16.78 -1.00 21.08
N LYS A 398 16.86 -2.19 21.70
CA LYS A 398 17.69 -3.29 21.22
C LYS A 398 17.38 -3.67 19.78
N TYR A 399 16.10 -3.79 19.44
CA TYR A 399 15.65 -4.10 18.08
C TYR A 399 16.07 -3.03 17.07
N LEU A 400 15.90 -1.75 17.41
CA LEU A 400 16.33 -0.65 16.53
C LEU A 400 17.84 -0.70 16.28
N ASP A 401 18.62 -0.86 17.34
CA ASP A 401 20.08 -0.88 17.28
C ASP A 401 20.59 -2.11 16.52
N GLU A 402 20.11 -3.31 16.86
CA GLU A 402 20.52 -4.56 16.20
C GLU A 402 20.13 -4.58 14.72
N ALA A 403 18.91 -4.13 14.38
CA ALA A 403 18.47 -4.05 12.99
C ALA A 403 19.29 -3.01 12.20
N GLN A 404 19.62 -1.87 12.80
CA GLN A 404 20.43 -0.83 12.17
C GLN A 404 21.88 -1.27 11.98
N VAL A 405 22.50 -1.87 12.99
CA VAL A 405 23.88 -2.40 12.91
C VAL A 405 23.95 -3.50 11.84
N THR A 406 23.04 -4.47 11.88
CA THR A 406 22.98 -5.55 10.88
C THR A 406 22.79 -4.98 9.47
N TYR A 407 21.93 -3.98 9.31
CA TYR A 407 21.72 -3.30 8.04
C TYR A 407 23.03 -2.66 7.53
N GLU A 408 23.75 -1.94 8.38
CA GLU A 408 25.01 -1.28 8.02
C GLU A 408 26.12 -2.26 7.69
N GLU A 409 26.25 -3.35 8.43
CA GLU A 409 27.21 -4.42 8.16
C GLU A 409 26.95 -5.06 6.81
N LEU A 410 25.70 -5.46 6.54
CA LEU A 410 25.30 -5.98 5.24
C LEU A 410 25.52 -4.97 4.13
N GLN A 411 25.27 -3.68 4.37
CA GLN A 411 25.54 -2.63 3.39
C GLN A 411 27.03 -2.52 3.06
N LYS A 412 27.90 -2.59 4.08
CA LYS A 412 29.36 -2.59 3.93
C LYS A 412 29.83 -3.82 3.17
N GLU A 413 29.31 -4.99 3.50
CA GLU A 413 29.62 -6.26 2.84
C GLU A 413 29.22 -6.24 1.36
N MET A 414 27.98 -5.83 1.07
CA MET A 414 27.49 -5.68 -0.30
C MET A 414 28.36 -4.69 -1.08
N LYS A 415 28.72 -3.56 -0.47
CA LYS A 415 29.62 -2.58 -1.08
C LYS A 415 30.99 -3.19 -1.41
N LYS A 416 31.55 -4.00 -0.52
CA LYS A 416 32.81 -4.74 -0.75
C LYS A 416 32.68 -5.73 -1.91
N SER A 417 31.61 -6.51 -1.97
CA SER A 417 31.35 -7.43 -3.10
C SER A 417 31.23 -6.68 -4.43
N LEU A 418 30.55 -5.53 -4.44
CA LEU A 418 30.45 -4.68 -5.61
C LEU A 418 31.80 -4.07 -6.02
N MET A 419 32.62 -3.65 -5.05
CA MET A 419 33.98 -3.16 -5.31
C MET A 419 34.84 -4.25 -5.96
N ASN A 420 34.81 -5.46 -5.41
CA ASN A 420 35.53 -6.60 -5.98
C ASN A 420 35.08 -6.89 -7.42
N LEU A 421 33.77 -6.85 -7.70
CA LEU A 421 33.26 -7.02 -9.07
C LEU A 421 33.77 -5.93 -10.03
N ALA A 422 33.86 -4.68 -9.56
CA ALA A 422 34.41 -3.58 -10.36
C ALA A 422 35.91 -3.79 -10.63
N ASP A 423 36.66 -4.23 -9.62
CA ASP A 423 38.10 -4.51 -9.72
C ASP A 423 38.38 -5.70 -10.64
N ASP A 424 37.63 -6.79 -10.49
CA ASP A 424 37.70 -7.98 -11.35
C ASP A 424 37.39 -7.62 -12.80
N ALA A 425 36.38 -6.78 -13.03
CA ALA A 425 36.02 -6.34 -14.37
C ALA A 425 37.15 -5.54 -15.03
N CYS A 426 37.97 -4.81 -14.28
CA CYS A 426 39.14 -4.11 -14.85
C CYS A 426 40.17 -5.06 -15.47
N GLN A 427 40.21 -6.33 -15.07
CA GLN A 427 41.09 -7.33 -15.71
C GLN A 427 40.72 -7.57 -17.18
N LEU A 428 39.46 -7.29 -17.58
CA LEU A 428 39.00 -7.38 -18.97
C LEU A 428 39.66 -6.36 -19.90
N LEU A 429 40.31 -5.33 -19.35
CA LEU A 429 41.14 -4.41 -20.14
C LEU A 429 42.34 -5.13 -20.77
N HIS A 430 42.86 -6.16 -20.10
CA HIS A 430 43.97 -6.94 -20.63
C HIS A 430 43.54 -7.70 -21.89
N LYS A 431 44.26 -7.47 -23.01
CA LYS A 431 43.94 -8.02 -24.34
C LYS A 431 42.56 -7.62 -24.87
N GLU A 432 41.98 -6.51 -24.38
CA GLU A 432 40.69 -5.98 -24.84
C GLU A 432 39.51 -6.98 -24.73
N ARG A 433 39.59 -7.95 -23.81
CA ARG A 433 38.56 -8.97 -23.57
C ARG A 433 37.19 -8.42 -23.23
N TYR A 434 37.11 -7.15 -22.82
CA TYR A 434 35.83 -6.47 -22.58
C TYR A 434 34.97 -6.36 -23.85
N LYS A 435 35.55 -6.40 -25.05
CA LYS A 435 34.81 -6.38 -26.33
C LYS A 435 33.95 -7.63 -26.52
N ASP A 436 34.41 -8.77 -25.99
CA ASP A 436 33.71 -10.05 -26.07
C ASP A 436 32.76 -10.29 -24.88
N ASP A 437 32.72 -9.39 -23.88
CA ASP A 437 31.89 -9.51 -22.69
C ASP A 437 30.50 -8.87 -22.91
N PRO A 438 29.39 -9.64 -22.83
CA PRO A 438 28.04 -9.14 -23.11
C PRO A 438 27.54 -7.97 -22.25
N TRP A 439 28.14 -7.74 -21.08
CA TRP A 439 27.75 -6.67 -20.16
C TRP A 439 28.68 -5.45 -20.22
N MET A 440 29.93 -5.63 -20.66
CA MET A 440 30.98 -4.60 -20.54
C MET A 440 31.44 -3.99 -21.87
N TRP A 441 31.02 -4.54 -23.01
CA TRP A 441 31.43 -4.13 -24.36
C TRP A 441 31.05 -2.68 -24.72
N ASP A 442 29.90 -2.20 -24.24
CA ASP A 442 29.34 -0.88 -24.57
C ASP A 442 29.78 0.24 -23.60
N LEU A 443 30.67 -0.06 -22.65
CA LEU A 443 31.19 0.92 -21.71
C LEU A 443 32.39 1.69 -22.29
N LYS A 444 32.59 2.92 -21.81
CA LYS A 444 33.72 3.77 -22.24
C LYS A 444 35.00 3.42 -21.48
N TRP A 445 35.90 2.69 -22.14
CA TRP A 445 37.18 2.21 -21.59
C TRP A 445 38.37 3.18 -21.79
N ASP A 446 38.13 4.41 -22.28
CA ASP A 446 39.17 5.41 -22.56
C ASP A 446 40.16 5.63 -21.39
N LEU A 447 41.45 5.47 -21.69
CA LEU A 447 42.56 5.69 -20.76
C LEU A 447 42.97 7.16 -20.73
N GLN A 448 43.18 7.72 -19.54
CA GLN A 448 43.71 9.08 -19.41
C GLN A 448 45.24 9.05 -19.44
N LYS A 449 45.86 9.61 -20.49
CA LYS A 449 47.32 9.79 -20.54
C LYS A 449 47.73 10.77 -19.44
N PHE A 450 48.54 10.32 -18.48
CA PHE A 450 49.06 11.15 -17.40
C PHE A 450 50.00 12.23 -17.98
N LYS A 451 49.58 13.50 -17.98
CA LYS A 451 50.47 14.64 -18.27
C LYS A 451 51.06 15.12 -16.94
N GLN A 452 52.30 14.73 -16.67
CA GLN A 452 53.07 15.26 -15.54
C GLN A 452 53.24 16.77 -15.77
N LYS A 453 52.49 17.61 -15.02
CA LYS A 453 52.69 19.06 -15.07
C LYS A 453 54.10 19.34 -14.54
N LYS A 454 55.01 19.76 -15.42
CA LYS A 454 56.28 20.38 -15.01
C LYS A 454 55.94 21.56 -14.11
N THR A 455 56.30 21.48 -12.83
CA THR A 455 56.24 22.61 -11.91
C THR A 455 57.07 23.75 -12.46
N LYS A 456 56.47 24.95 -12.59
CA LYS A 456 57.22 26.17 -12.88
C LYS A 456 58.10 26.51 -11.67
N PRO A 457 59.34 27.00 -11.86
CA PRO A 457 60.18 27.39 -10.76
C PRO A 457 59.74 28.77 -10.24
N THR A 458 59.26 28.83 -9.00
CA THR A 458 59.14 30.09 -8.26
C THR A 458 60.02 30.05 -7.01
N ARG A 459 60.76 31.15 -6.82
CA ARG A 459 61.86 31.33 -5.87
C ARG A 459 61.39 31.48 -4.41
N LYS A 460 62.01 30.67 -3.54
CA LYS A 460 62.50 30.86 -2.13
C LYS A 460 61.64 31.57 -1.05
N LYS A 461 61.27 30.80 -0.01
CA LYS A 461 61.65 30.88 1.45
C LYS A 461 60.64 29.99 2.24
N LYS A 462 60.93 29.26 3.33
CA LYS A 462 62.13 28.74 4.03
C LYS A 462 61.62 27.56 4.91
N GLU A 463 62.38 26.47 4.90
CA GLU A 463 62.53 25.26 5.76
C GLU A 463 61.57 24.88 6.91
N GLY A 464 61.22 23.58 6.91
CA GLY A 464 60.72 22.78 8.05
C GLY A 464 60.37 21.32 7.71
N THR A 465 61.38 20.44 7.70
CA THR A 465 61.39 18.95 7.92
C THR A 465 60.61 17.96 7.02
N ASN A 466 61.38 17.26 6.17
CA ASN A 466 61.42 15.82 5.80
C ASN A 466 60.15 14.94 5.84
N GLU A 467 59.58 14.64 4.65
CA GLU A 467 58.90 13.35 4.41
C GLU A 467 58.77 12.91 2.93
N GLU A 468 59.59 13.41 1.99
CA GLU A 468 59.31 13.24 0.53
C GLU A 468 60.27 12.36 -0.29
N ASN A 469 61.10 11.51 0.34
CA ASN A 469 62.09 10.70 -0.41
C ASN A 469 61.87 9.16 -0.43
N ALA A 470 60.75 8.63 0.06
CA ALA A 470 60.49 7.18 -0.04
C ALA A 470 59.91 6.73 -1.41
N GLY A 471 59.35 7.64 -2.21
CA GLY A 471 58.61 7.28 -3.44
C GLY A 471 59.40 7.23 -4.75
N LYS A 472 60.68 7.67 -4.76
CA LYS A 472 61.44 7.87 -6.01
C LYS A 472 62.37 6.71 -6.40
N GLN A 473 62.62 5.75 -5.52
CA GLN A 473 63.58 4.67 -5.79
C GLN A 473 62.94 3.40 -6.41
N LEU A 474 61.62 3.20 -6.31
CA LEU A 474 60.99 1.92 -6.71
C LEU A 474 60.68 1.78 -8.21
N CYS A 475 60.81 2.84 -9.01
CA CYS A 475 60.28 2.84 -10.39
C CYS A 475 61.31 2.51 -11.49
N LYS A 476 62.53 2.07 -11.15
CA LYS A 476 63.56 1.74 -12.15
C LYS A 476 63.94 0.26 -12.26
N GLN A 477 63.39 -0.62 -11.44
CA GLN A 477 63.71 -2.05 -11.49
C GLN A 477 62.51 -2.93 -11.14
N SER A 478 61.56 -3.09 -12.05
CA SER A 478 60.65 -4.26 -12.03
C SER A 478 59.86 -4.36 -13.33
N SER A 479 59.85 -5.55 -13.92
CA SER A 479 59.04 -5.95 -15.07
C SER A 479 57.52 -5.77 -14.84
N PRO A 480 56.69 -5.75 -15.90
CA PRO A 480 55.24 -5.45 -15.80
C PRO A 480 54.41 -6.46 -14.99
N SER A 481 54.99 -7.58 -14.55
CA SER A 481 54.29 -8.65 -13.85
C SER A 481 54.11 -8.43 -12.35
N THR A 482 54.72 -7.41 -11.73
CA THR A 482 54.73 -7.27 -10.25
C THR A 482 54.18 -5.93 -9.72
N CYS A 483 53.61 -5.07 -10.57
CA CYS A 483 53.12 -3.75 -10.17
C CYS A 483 51.61 -3.73 -9.87
N TRP A 484 51.18 -4.47 -8.84
CA TRP A 484 49.80 -4.42 -8.32
C TRP A 484 49.70 -3.82 -6.91
N SER A 485 50.82 -3.32 -6.34
CA SER A 485 50.90 -2.93 -4.93
C SER A 485 50.87 -1.41 -4.66
N SER A 486 50.88 -0.54 -5.69
CA SER A 486 50.82 0.93 -5.51
C SER A 486 49.54 1.52 -6.12
N VAL A 487 48.45 1.52 -5.34
CA VAL A 487 47.08 1.90 -5.73
C VAL A 487 46.97 3.32 -6.34
N LYS A 488 47.87 4.26 -5.99
CA LYS A 488 47.85 5.66 -6.47
C LYS A 488 48.08 5.81 -7.99
N ILE A 489 48.81 4.89 -8.63
CA ILE A 489 49.14 4.97 -10.07
C ILE A 489 48.08 4.25 -10.92
N VAL A 490 47.50 3.17 -10.40
CA VAL A 490 46.59 2.29 -11.14
C VAL A 490 45.29 3.00 -11.56
N CYS A 491 44.68 3.83 -10.70
CA CYS A 491 43.42 4.51 -11.00
C CYS A 491 43.46 5.42 -12.26
N PHE A 492 44.64 5.92 -12.66
CA PHE A 492 44.78 6.76 -13.85
C PHE A 492 44.84 5.97 -15.16
N PHE A 493 45.17 4.68 -15.09
CA PHE A 493 45.27 3.76 -16.23
C PHE A 493 44.03 2.85 -16.38
N LEU A 494 42.90 3.24 -15.76
CA LEU A 494 41.63 2.51 -15.84
C LEU A 494 40.57 3.31 -16.61
N GLY A 495 39.59 2.59 -17.19
CA GLY A 495 38.54 3.15 -18.03
C GLY A 495 37.72 4.25 -17.33
N ARG A 496 37.11 5.16 -18.11
CA ARG A 496 36.34 6.29 -17.59
C ARG A 496 35.20 5.86 -16.65
N TRP A 497 34.54 4.75 -16.96
CA TRP A 497 33.45 4.22 -16.14
C TRP A 497 33.91 3.85 -14.72
N TYR A 498 35.10 3.26 -14.58
CA TYR A 498 35.65 2.85 -13.28
C TYR A 498 36.13 4.05 -12.48
N ARG A 499 36.75 5.04 -13.13
CA ARG A 499 37.15 6.31 -12.47
C ARG A 499 35.98 7.05 -11.84
N ASN A 500 34.79 6.97 -12.45
CA ASN A 500 33.57 7.54 -11.88
C ASN A 500 33.12 6.85 -10.58
N LEU A 501 33.63 5.64 -10.30
CA LEU A 501 33.37 4.90 -9.05
C LEU A 501 34.36 5.26 -7.94
N CYS A 502 35.45 5.96 -8.25
CA CYS A 502 36.46 6.33 -7.27
C CYS A 502 36.20 7.75 -6.72
N PRO A 503 36.37 7.98 -5.40
CA PRO A 503 36.27 9.32 -4.83
C PRO A 503 37.38 10.23 -5.37
N ARG A 504 37.09 11.53 -5.45
CA ARG A 504 38.09 12.52 -5.89
C ARG A 504 39.17 12.66 -4.82
N LEU A 505 40.41 12.88 -5.24
CA LEU A 505 41.58 12.99 -4.33
C LEU A 505 41.44 14.07 -3.26
N ASN A 506 40.59 15.07 -3.47
CA ASN A 506 40.36 16.18 -2.54
C ASN A 506 39.14 15.95 -1.63
N ASP A 507 38.52 14.77 -1.68
CA ASP A 507 37.37 14.42 -0.85
C ASP A 507 37.84 14.09 0.59
N PRO A 508 37.25 14.68 1.64
CA PRO A 508 37.58 14.36 3.03
C PRO A 508 37.41 12.88 3.37
N ASN A 509 36.51 12.18 2.68
CA ASN A 509 36.23 10.75 2.86
C ASN A 509 36.90 9.89 1.79
N TRP A 510 38.04 10.32 1.25
CA TRP A 510 38.75 9.60 0.21
C TRP A 510 39.20 8.21 0.68
N ALA A 511 38.87 7.19 -0.11
CA ALA A 511 39.30 5.82 0.08
C ALA A 511 39.83 5.24 -1.23
N PRO A 512 40.84 4.35 -1.19
CA PRO A 512 41.36 3.68 -2.38
C PRO A 512 40.30 2.77 -3.02
N GLY A 513 40.27 2.73 -4.36
CA GLY A 513 39.37 1.86 -5.14
C GLY A 513 37.98 2.46 -5.42
N PRO A 514 37.05 1.65 -5.97
CA PRO A 514 35.75 2.09 -6.49
C PRO A 514 34.71 2.26 -5.37
N SER A 515 35.05 3.02 -4.33
CA SER A 515 34.25 3.14 -3.10
C SER A 515 32.97 3.97 -3.25
N LEU A 516 32.68 4.58 -4.40
CA LEU A 516 31.41 5.25 -4.68
C LEU A 516 30.35 4.30 -5.29
N ILE A 517 30.70 3.03 -5.53
CA ILE A 517 29.77 2.07 -6.13
C ILE A 517 28.52 1.86 -5.27
N SER A 518 27.35 1.85 -5.90
CA SER A 518 26.07 1.58 -5.25
C SER A 518 25.07 0.94 -6.21
N LEU A 519 24.01 0.32 -5.68
CA LEU A 519 22.92 -0.26 -6.47
C LEU A 519 22.14 0.77 -7.33
N GLN A 520 22.28 2.07 -7.06
CA GLN A 520 21.65 3.13 -7.85
C GLN A 520 22.41 3.43 -9.15
N MET A 521 23.67 3.02 -9.26
CA MET A 521 24.47 3.29 -10.44
C MET A 521 24.09 2.36 -11.59
N ARG A 522 24.01 2.91 -12.81
CA ARG A 522 23.64 2.15 -14.02
C ARG A 522 24.63 1.04 -14.38
N VAL A 523 25.88 1.15 -13.93
CA VAL A 523 26.92 0.14 -14.18
C VAL A 523 26.77 -1.09 -13.28
N THR A 524 26.09 -0.97 -12.14
CA THR A 524 26.01 -2.03 -11.13
C THR A 524 25.31 -3.30 -11.63
N PRO A 525 24.15 -3.24 -12.32
CA PRO A 525 23.55 -4.43 -12.93
C PRO A 525 24.47 -5.14 -13.94
N LYS A 526 25.33 -4.40 -14.65
CA LYS A 526 26.29 -4.94 -15.62
C LYS A 526 27.45 -5.63 -14.93
N LEU A 527 28.03 -5.00 -13.90
CA LEU A 527 29.09 -5.60 -13.07
C LEU A 527 28.64 -6.89 -12.38
N MET A 528 27.38 -6.94 -11.94
CA MET A 528 26.78 -8.14 -11.36
C MET A 528 26.37 -9.18 -12.40
N ARG A 529 26.59 -8.90 -13.70
CA ARG A 529 26.22 -9.74 -14.84
C ARG A 529 24.77 -10.22 -14.77
N LEU A 530 23.85 -9.32 -14.45
CA LEU A 530 22.45 -9.68 -14.26
C LEU A 530 21.84 -10.21 -15.56
N THR A 531 21.04 -11.26 -15.41
CA THR A 531 20.29 -11.92 -16.47
C THR A 531 18.80 -11.90 -16.20
N TRP A 532 18.01 -11.76 -17.25
CA TRP A 532 16.57 -11.96 -17.27
C TRP A 532 16.24 -13.20 -18.09
N ASP A 533 15.79 -14.27 -17.43
CA ASP A 533 15.48 -15.55 -18.06
C ASP A 533 16.67 -16.13 -18.89
N GLY A 534 17.91 -15.85 -18.45
CA GLY A 534 19.14 -16.27 -19.11
C GLY A 534 19.74 -15.23 -20.07
N PHE A 535 18.99 -14.19 -20.44
CA PHE A 535 19.47 -13.13 -21.33
C PHE A 535 20.13 -11.98 -20.56
N PRO A 536 21.23 -11.38 -21.06
CA PRO A 536 21.93 -10.30 -20.36
C PRO A 536 21.09 -9.01 -20.32
N LEU A 537 21.07 -8.35 -19.16
CA LEU A 537 20.44 -7.04 -19.01
C LEU A 537 21.22 -5.93 -19.74
N HIS A 538 20.49 -5.05 -20.40
CA HIS A 538 21.02 -3.88 -21.10
C HIS A 538 20.17 -2.63 -20.82
N TYR A 539 20.79 -1.45 -20.83
CA TYR A 539 20.12 -0.18 -20.58
C TYR A 539 20.07 0.66 -21.84
N SER A 540 18.87 0.96 -22.33
CA SER A 540 18.62 1.91 -23.41
C SER A 540 18.25 3.29 -22.84
N GLU A 541 18.77 4.37 -23.43
CA GLU A 541 18.44 5.73 -22.98
C GLU A 541 16.96 6.07 -23.18
N LYS A 542 16.34 5.54 -24.25
CA LYS A 542 14.95 5.80 -24.60
C LYS A 542 13.97 4.90 -23.84
N HIS A 543 14.29 3.62 -23.71
CA HIS A 543 13.37 2.60 -23.17
C HIS A 543 13.71 2.12 -21.75
N GLY A 544 14.83 2.55 -21.18
CA GLY A 544 15.29 2.14 -19.85
C GLY A 544 15.88 0.72 -19.84
N TRP A 545 15.74 0.02 -18.70
CA TRP A 545 16.27 -1.35 -18.56
C TRP A 545 15.47 -2.38 -19.35
N GLY A 546 16.19 -3.25 -20.05
CA GLY A 546 15.71 -4.39 -20.81
C GLY A 546 16.74 -5.52 -20.87
N TYR A 547 16.58 -6.46 -21.79
CA TYR A 547 17.50 -7.57 -22.02
C TYR A 547 17.66 -7.84 -23.53
N LEU A 548 18.79 -8.46 -23.89
CA LEU A 548 19.18 -8.72 -25.27
C LEU A 548 18.91 -10.18 -25.66
N VAL A 549 18.17 -10.37 -26.75
CA VAL A 549 17.80 -11.67 -27.30
C VAL A 549 18.46 -11.83 -28.69
N PRO A 550 19.30 -12.85 -28.94
CA PRO A 550 20.03 -12.98 -30.19
C PRO A 550 19.12 -13.32 -31.39
N GLY A 551 19.62 -13.25 -32.63
CA GLY A 551 18.90 -13.70 -33.82
C GLY A 551 18.21 -12.58 -34.63
N ARG A 552 18.73 -11.35 -34.54
CA ARG A 552 18.31 -10.23 -35.40
C ARG A 552 19.12 -10.24 -36.70
N LYS A 553 18.49 -10.58 -37.84
CA LYS A 553 19.16 -10.75 -39.16
C LYS A 553 19.30 -9.45 -39.95
N ASP A 554 18.34 -8.54 -39.83
CA ASP A 554 18.27 -7.25 -40.54
C ASP A 554 19.40 -6.28 -40.16
N SER A 555 19.93 -6.39 -38.93
CA SER A 555 21.01 -5.54 -38.43
C SER A 555 22.42 -6.08 -38.71
N LEU A 556 22.57 -7.16 -39.47
CA LEU A 556 23.86 -7.80 -39.76
C LEU A 556 24.51 -7.28 -41.06
N LEU A 557 23.97 -6.22 -41.66
CA LEU A 557 24.48 -5.66 -42.92
C LEU A 557 25.47 -4.51 -42.67
N GLU A 558 26.61 -4.67 -43.34
CA GLU A 558 27.79 -3.79 -43.49
C GLU A 558 28.77 -3.74 -42.30
N ASP A 559 29.82 -4.58 -42.40
CA ASP A 559 31.15 -4.31 -41.83
C ASP A 559 31.66 -2.96 -42.39
N ASP A 560 31.25 -1.84 -41.79
CA ASP A 560 31.87 -0.54 -42.03
C ASP A 560 33.19 -0.48 -41.24
N PRO A 561 34.36 -0.48 -41.90
CA PRO A 561 35.66 -0.45 -41.24
C PRO A 561 35.92 0.83 -40.41
N GLU A 562 35.09 1.87 -40.55
CA GLU A 562 35.22 3.15 -39.83
C GLU A 562 34.32 3.28 -38.57
N ALA A 563 33.47 2.29 -38.26
CA ALA A 563 32.65 2.33 -37.05
C ALA A 563 33.50 2.10 -35.77
N ALA A 564 33.87 3.18 -35.08
CA ALA A 564 34.78 3.18 -33.92
C ALA A 564 34.27 2.50 -32.62
N LEU A 565 33.21 1.69 -32.66
CA LEU A 565 32.61 1.03 -31.49
C LEU A 565 32.67 -0.50 -31.63
N PRO A 566 32.93 -1.27 -30.54
CA PRO A 566 32.88 -2.73 -30.60
C PRO A 566 31.47 -3.21 -30.97
N THR A 567 31.38 -4.10 -31.95
CA THR A 567 30.13 -4.78 -32.33
C THR A 567 29.65 -5.69 -31.18
N CYS A 568 28.34 -5.73 -30.93
CA CYS A 568 27.75 -6.53 -29.86
C CYS A 568 28.14 -8.03 -29.97
N PRO A 569 28.60 -8.70 -28.88
CA PRO A 569 29.01 -10.10 -28.91
C PRO A 569 27.81 -11.06 -28.89
N PHE A 570 26.93 -10.99 -29.90
CA PHE A 570 25.67 -11.74 -29.95
C PHE A 570 25.86 -13.28 -29.91
N ARG A 571 26.96 -13.79 -30.47
CA ARG A 571 27.31 -15.24 -30.41
C ARG A 571 27.57 -15.72 -28.99
N VAL A 572 28.18 -14.87 -28.16
CA VAL A 572 28.42 -15.17 -26.73
C VAL A 572 27.09 -15.19 -25.99
N ILE A 573 26.18 -14.26 -26.31
CA ILE A 573 24.83 -14.22 -25.75
C ILE A 573 24.04 -15.49 -26.08
N GLU A 574 24.14 -15.97 -27.33
CA GLU A 574 23.52 -17.22 -27.75
C GLU A 574 24.07 -18.43 -26.99
N HIS A 575 25.39 -18.53 -26.82
CA HIS A 575 26.01 -19.59 -26.02
C HIS A 575 25.51 -19.57 -24.57
N LEU A 576 25.49 -18.40 -23.93
CA LEU A 576 25.00 -18.23 -22.55
C LEU A 576 23.54 -18.69 -22.40
N TYR A 577 22.70 -18.37 -23.38
CA TYR A 577 21.31 -18.83 -23.38
C TYR A 577 21.20 -20.35 -23.58
N ARG A 578 22.01 -20.95 -24.46
CA ARG A 578 22.06 -22.41 -24.64
C ARG A 578 22.47 -23.13 -23.35
N GLU A 579 23.46 -22.61 -22.62
CA GLU A 579 23.84 -23.15 -21.31
C GLU A 579 22.73 -23.01 -20.27
N TYR A 580 22.04 -21.87 -20.27
CA TYR A 580 20.86 -21.66 -19.41
C TYR A 580 19.75 -22.68 -19.70
N CYS A 581 19.46 -22.97 -20.97
CA CYS A 581 18.47 -23.97 -21.38
C CYS A 581 18.87 -25.40 -20.96
N LYS A 582 20.14 -25.78 -21.13
CA LYS A 582 20.68 -27.06 -20.66
C LYS A 582 20.48 -27.25 -19.16
N GLY A 583 20.72 -26.21 -18.36
CA GLY A 583 20.51 -26.23 -16.92
C GLY A 583 19.04 -26.30 -16.46
N LYS A 584 18.06 -25.99 -17.34
CA LYS A 584 16.62 -26.05 -17.04
C LYS A 584 15.88 -27.22 -17.72
N GLY A 585 16.57 -28.11 -18.43
CA GLY A 585 15.95 -29.27 -19.10
C GLY A 585 14.99 -28.91 -20.24
N LYS A 586 15.20 -27.77 -20.93
CA LYS A 586 14.38 -27.34 -22.09
C LYS A 586 15.02 -27.73 -23.42
N GLU A 587 14.20 -27.93 -24.46
CA GLU A 587 14.63 -28.17 -25.85
C GLU A 587 15.56 -27.06 -26.36
N GLN A 588 16.55 -27.46 -27.18
CA GLN A 588 17.60 -26.56 -27.66
C GLN A 588 17.06 -25.64 -28.77
N PRO A 589 17.39 -24.34 -28.78
CA PRO A 589 17.14 -23.50 -29.95
C PRO A 589 18.01 -23.97 -31.13
N VAL A 590 17.44 -23.96 -32.34
CA VAL A 590 18.13 -24.30 -33.59
C VAL A 590 19.25 -23.28 -33.86
N SER A 591 20.43 -23.76 -34.26
CA SER A 591 21.62 -22.92 -34.49
C SER A 591 21.43 -21.99 -35.69
N LEU A 592 21.94 -20.76 -35.63
CA LEU A 592 21.92 -19.84 -36.78
C LEU A 592 22.66 -20.43 -38.00
N ASP A 593 23.67 -21.27 -37.76
CA ASP A 593 24.48 -21.93 -38.79
C ASP A 593 23.69 -22.96 -39.62
N SER A 594 22.65 -23.61 -39.07
CA SER A 594 21.91 -24.64 -39.80
C SER A 594 20.94 -24.10 -40.84
N TYR A 595 20.68 -22.79 -40.85
CA TYR A 595 19.83 -22.13 -41.85
C TYR A 595 20.62 -21.44 -42.97
N LEU A 596 21.92 -21.19 -42.77
CA LEU A 596 22.77 -20.51 -43.76
C LEU A 596 23.27 -21.48 -44.85
N GLU A 597 23.18 -22.79 -44.65
CA GLU A 597 23.58 -23.80 -45.65
C GLU A 597 22.48 -24.12 -46.68
N GLU A 598 21.21 -23.82 -46.42
CA GLU A 598 20.10 -24.09 -47.37
C GLU A 598 19.79 -22.92 -48.32
N GLU A 599 20.30 -21.71 -48.08
CA GLU A 599 19.93 -20.50 -48.86
C GLU A 599 20.83 -20.23 -50.09
N PHE A 600 21.85 -21.06 -50.35
CA PHE A 600 22.82 -20.87 -51.45
C PHE A 600 22.48 -21.60 -52.77
N LEU A 601 21.28 -22.15 -52.92
CA LEU A 601 20.86 -22.86 -54.13
C LEU A 601 19.42 -22.52 -54.53
N THR A 602 19.20 -21.36 -55.15
CA THR A 602 18.30 -21.22 -56.31
C THR A 602 18.42 -19.82 -56.90
N GLU A 603 18.97 -19.74 -58.12
CA GLU A 603 18.87 -18.57 -58.99
C GLU A 603 17.47 -18.52 -59.61
N ASN A 604 16.72 -17.44 -59.39
CA ASN A 604 15.80 -16.80 -60.34
C ASN A 604 15.15 -15.58 -59.67
N GLY A 605 15.78 -14.42 -59.86
CA GLY A 605 15.24 -13.10 -59.56
C GLY A 605 14.11 -12.72 -60.52
N ASP A 606 13.34 -11.71 -60.12
CA ASP A 606 12.33 -10.96 -60.89
C ASP A 606 10.85 -11.24 -60.61
N PHE A 607 10.49 -12.26 -59.84
CA PHE A 607 9.10 -12.41 -59.33
C PHE A 607 8.91 -11.93 -57.87
N TRP A 608 9.97 -11.97 -57.04
CA TRP A 608 9.88 -11.69 -55.61
C TRP A 608 9.98 -10.20 -55.23
N GLN A 609 10.46 -9.32 -56.12
CA GLN A 609 10.57 -7.88 -55.81
C GLN A 609 9.20 -7.22 -55.56
N LYS A 610 8.15 -7.68 -56.24
CA LYS A 610 6.79 -7.14 -56.07
C LYS A 610 6.04 -7.68 -54.85
N VAL A 611 6.46 -8.83 -54.32
CA VAL A 611 5.89 -9.41 -53.09
C VAL A 611 6.61 -8.85 -51.85
N LEU A 612 7.89 -8.47 -51.97
CA LEU A 612 8.66 -7.86 -50.88
C LEU A 612 8.16 -6.46 -50.48
N ASP A 613 7.75 -5.63 -51.44
CA ASP A 613 7.24 -4.27 -51.16
C ASP A 613 5.83 -4.26 -50.52
N GLU A 614 5.03 -5.34 -50.67
CA GLU A 614 3.69 -5.43 -50.04
C GLU A 614 3.71 -6.19 -48.69
N VAL A 615 4.83 -6.80 -48.30
CA VAL A 615 4.98 -7.60 -47.05
C VAL A 615 5.77 -6.85 -45.96
N GLU A 616 6.19 -5.60 -46.20
CA GLU A 616 6.96 -4.73 -45.28
C GLU A 616 6.20 -4.25 -44.01
N SER A 617 5.16 -4.95 -43.59
CA SER A 617 4.45 -4.71 -42.31
C SER A 617 4.36 -5.92 -41.37
N VAL A 618 4.94 -7.07 -41.74
CA VAL A 618 5.07 -8.20 -40.81
C VAL A 618 6.25 -7.93 -39.88
N LYS A 619 5.94 -7.58 -38.62
CA LYS A 619 6.91 -7.35 -37.55
C LYS A 619 7.91 -8.51 -37.48
N SER A 620 9.16 -8.27 -37.88
CA SER A 620 10.28 -9.18 -37.61
C SER A 620 10.42 -9.32 -36.09
N SER A 621 9.98 -10.44 -35.54
CA SER A 621 10.10 -10.74 -34.11
C SER A 621 10.68 -12.14 -33.94
N PRO A 622 11.49 -12.40 -32.90
CA PRO A 622 12.07 -13.71 -32.70
C PRO A 622 10.95 -14.74 -32.41
N GLU A 623 10.86 -15.79 -33.22
CA GLU A 623 9.82 -16.83 -33.10
C GLU A 623 9.90 -17.60 -31.77
N TYR A 624 11.09 -17.70 -31.17
CA TYR A 624 11.36 -18.51 -29.99
C TYR A 624 11.26 -17.74 -28.66
N HIS A 625 11.03 -16.41 -28.68
CA HIS A 625 10.96 -15.60 -27.46
C HIS A 625 9.81 -14.59 -27.47
N HIS A 626 9.00 -14.63 -26.42
CA HIS A 626 7.88 -13.70 -26.23
C HIS A 626 8.14 -12.81 -25.01
N GLY A 627 8.01 -11.49 -25.19
CA GLY A 627 8.23 -10.50 -24.14
C GLY A 627 7.74 -9.10 -24.54
N ASN A 628 8.01 -8.10 -23.70
CA ASN A 628 7.66 -6.70 -23.99
C ASN A 628 8.65 -6.10 -25.00
N GLY A 629 8.35 -6.25 -26.28
CA GLY A 629 9.22 -5.95 -27.43
C GLY A 629 8.88 -6.88 -28.61
N PRO A 630 9.70 -6.96 -29.67
CA PRO A 630 10.98 -6.27 -29.85
C PRO A 630 10.81 -4.77 -30.14
N TYR A 631 11.74 -3.95 -29.64
CA TYR A 631 11.82 -2.52 -29.95
C TYR A 631 12.87 -2.27 -31.02
N ASN A 632 12.43 -2.22 -32.29
CA ASN A 632 13.32 -2.17 -33.46
C ASN A 632 14.20 -0.91 -33.51
N ASP A 633 13.80 0.17 -32.83
CA ASP A 633 14.56 1.42 -32.73
C ASP A 633 15.82 1.30 -31.86
N VAL A 634 15.97 0.22 -31.09
CA VAL A 634 17.23 -0.15 -30.43
C VAL A 634 18.00 -1.07 -31.37
N ASN A 635 18.77 -0.48 -32.28
CA ASN A 635 19.49 -1.19 -33.35
C ASN A 635 20.83 -1.76 -32.87
N ILE A 636 20.79 -2.83 -32.08
CA ILE A 636 21.99 -3.56 -31.64
C ILE A 636 22.26 -4.69 -32.64
N PRO A 637 23.43 -4.75 -33.31
CA PRO A 637 23.75 -5.79 -34.28
C PRO A 637 23.56 -7.20 -33.70
N GLY A 638 22.84 -8.06 -34.43
CA GLY A 638 22.58 -9.45 -34.06
C GLY A 638 21.62 -9.69 -32.89
N CYS A 639 21.11 -8.65 -32.22
CA CYS A 639 20.23 -8.78 -31.04
C CYS A 639 18.95 -7.94 -31.12
N TRP A 640 17.85 -8.51 -30.63
CA TRP A 640 16.60 -7.84 -30.32
C TRP A 640 16.61 -7.29 -28.89
N PHE A 641 16.07 -6.09 -28.68
CA PHE A 641 15.90 -5.51 -27.35
C PHE A 641 14.46 -5.68 -26.84
N PHE A 642 14.33 -6.24 -25.65
CA PHE A 642 13.06 -6.37 -24.93
C PHE A 642 13.13 -5.61 -23.61
N LYS A 643 12.10 -4.81 -23.33
CA LYS A 643 12.03 -3.97 -22.14
C LYS A 643 11.58 -4.78 -20.92
N LEU A 644 12.12 -4.48 -19.74
CA LEU A 644 11.63 -5.07 -18.50
C LEU A 644 10.17 -4.63 -18.20
N PRO A 645 9.32 -5.53 -17.69
CA PRO A 645 7.94 -5.19 -17.36
C PRO A 645 7.90 -4.19 -16.20
N HIS A 646 7.02 -3.18 -16.30
CA HIS A 646 6.82 -2.17 -15.26
C HIS A 646 5.43 -2.29 -14.63
N LYS A 647 5.31 -2.05 -13.32
CA LYS A 647 4.03 -2.17 -12.59
C LYS A 647 2.90 -1.29 -13.14
N ASP A 648 3.25 -0.11 -13.61
CA ASP A 648 2.31 0.86 -14.19
C ASP A 648 2.03 0.63 -15.69
N GLY A 649 2.59 -0.44 -16.27
CA GLY A 649 2.41 -0.86 -17.66
C GLY A 649 3.63 -0.61 -18.55
N ASN A 650 3.62 -1.26 -19.73
CA ASN A 650 4.76 -1.33 -20.66
C ASN A 650 5.26 0.03 -21.19
N ALA A 651 4.44 1.08 -21.12
CA ALA A 651 4.83 2.43 -21.50
C ALA A 651 5.84 3.07 -20.51
N SER A 652 5.81 2.67 -19.24
CA SER A 652 6.70 3.23 -18.20
C SER A 652 8.06 2.53 -18.20
N ASN A 653 9.14 3.28 -17.99
CA ASN A 653 10.50 2.74 -17.98
C ASN A 653 10.87 2.21 -16.60
N VAL A 654 11.55 1.06 -16.56
CA VAL A 654 12.14 0.53 -15.33
C VAL A 654 13.40 1.33 -15.00
N GLY A 655 13.39 2.01 -13.86
CA GLY A 655 14.53 2.82 -13.39
C GLY A 655 15.66 1.98 -12.79
N SER A 656 15.34 0.96 -11.99
CA SER A 656 16.32 0.07 -11.35
C SER A 656 15.81 -1.37 -11.28
N PRO A 657 16.61 -2.36 -11.67
CA PRO A 657 16.27 -3.79 -11.53
C PRO A 657 16.33 -4.27 -10.06
N PHE A 658 16.81 -3.45 -9.12
CA PHE A 658 16.86 -3.78 -7.68
C PHE A 658 15.65 -3.24 -6.90
N ALA A 659 14.66 -2.69 -7.61
CA ALA A 659 13.45 -2.17 -7.00
C ALA A 659 12.62 -3.28 -6.33
N LYS A 660 11.78 -2.90 -5.35
CA LYS A 660 10.92 -3.82 -4.58
C LYS A 660 10.09 -4.74 -5.49
N ASP A 661 9.63 -4.21 -6.63
CA ASP A 661 8.76 -4.92 -7.58
C ASP A 661 9.46 -6.11 -8.27
N PHE A 662 10.80 -6.14 -8.27
CA PHE A 662 11.60 -7.24 -8.84
C PHE A 662 12.05 -8.29 -7.82
N LEU A 663 11.82 -8.08 -6.51
CA LEU A 663 12.18 -9.08 -5.50
C LEU A 663 11.53 -10.46 -5.76
N PRO A 664 10.25 -10.57 -6.17
CA PRO A 664 9.68 -11.87 -6.52
C PRO A 664 10.35 -12.53 -7.73
N LYS A 665 10.82 -11.72 -8.70
CA LYS A 665 11.56 -12.20 -9.88
C LYS A 665 12.95 -12.68 -9.54
N MET A 666 13.52 -12.20 -8.44
CA MET A 666 14.75 -12.75 -7.87
C MET A 666 14.49 -14.09 -7.16
N GLU A 667 13.34 -14.22 -6.50
CA GLU A 667 12.93 -15.43 -5.78
C GLU A 667 12.55 -16.59 -6.73
N ASP A 668 11.88 -16.31 -7.85
CA ASP A 668 11.52 -17.31 -8.86
C ASP A 668 12.67 -17.64 -9.85
N GLY A 669 13.79 -16.93 -9.73
CA GLY A 669 14.98 -17.10 -10.55
C GLY A 669 14.89 -16.54 -11.97
N THR A 670 13.86 -15.73 -12.28
CA THR A 670 13.77 -14.96 -13.53
C THR A 670 14.88 -13.92 -13.62
N LEU A 671 15.15 -13.20 -12.53
CA LEU A 671 16.22 -12.21 -12.40
C LEU A 671 17.33 -12.76 -11.50
N LYS A 672 18.50 -13.06 -12.07
CA LYS A 672 19.65 -13.61 -11.32
C LYS A 672 20.98 -13.07 -11.83
N ALA A 673 22.02 -13.17 -11.01
CA ALA A 673 23.39 -12.94 -11.47
C ALA A 673 23.84 -14.07 -12.42
N GLY A 674 24.70 -13.73 -13.37
CA GLY A 674 25.23 -14.65 -14.38
C GLY A 674 26.08 -15.77 -13.78
N ILE A 675 26.32 -16.83 -14.57
CA ILE A 675 27.13 -17.99 -14.17
C ILE A 675 28.55 -17.52 -13.80
N GLY A 676 29.06 -17.99 -12.65
CA GLY A 676 30.38 -17.62 -12.12
C GLY A 676 30.44 -16.30 -11.34
N ALA A 677 29.35 -15.55 -11.19
CA ALA A 677 29.31 -14.28 -10.46
C ALA A 677 28.92 -14.44 -8.99
N ALA A 678 29.71 -15.17 -8.19
CA ALA A 678 29.42 -15.42 -6.76
C ALA A 678 29.19 -14.12 -5.96
N ASN A 679 30.05 -13.11 -6.16
CA ASN A 679 29.90 -11.78 -5.56
C ASN A 679 28.60 -11.06 -6.00
N GLY A 680 28.14 -11.31 -7.23
CA GLY A 680 26.89 -10.76 -7.76
C GLY A 680 25.66 -11.42 -7.14
N THR A 681 25.66 -12.74 -7.01
CA THR A 681 24.60 -13.48 -6.30
C THR A 681 24.53 -13.04 -4.83
N HIS A 682 25.67 -12.95 -4.16
CA HIS A 682 25.75 -12.50 -2.78
C HIS A 682 25.19 -11.08 -2.59
N ALA A 683 25.57 -10.13 -3.45
CA ALA A 683 25.05 -8.77 -3.41
C ALA A 683 23.53 -8.70 -3.67
N LEU A 684 22.98 -9.57 -4.53
CA LEU A 684 21.52 -9.71 -4.71
C LEU A 684 20.82 -10.21 -3.45
N GLU A 685 21.38 -11.23 -2.80
CA GLU A 685 20.87 -11.78 -1.54
C GLU A 685 20.91 -10.74 -0.41
N ILE A 686 21.99 -9.97 -0.32
CA ILE A 686 22.08 -8.87 0.65
C ILE A 686 21.04 -7.79 0.35
N ASN A 687 20.90 -7.33 -0.89
CA ASN A 687 19.89 -6.34 -1.26
C ASN A 687 18.49 -6.82 -0.88
N LYS A 688 18.22 -8.11 -1.10
CA LYS A 688 16.99 -8.78 -0.69
C LYS A 688 16.80 -8.66 0.83
N LYS A 689 17.80 -9.04 1.65
CA LYS A 689 17.79 -8.95 3.13
C LYS A 689 17.53 -7.55 3.68
N ILE A 690 18.18 -6.52 3.12
CA ILE A 690 18.11 -5.14 3.64
C ILE A 690 16.94 -4.33 3.05
N SER A 691 16.24 -4.84 2.04
CA SER A 691 15.21 -4.10 1.30
C SER A 691 14.05 -3.61 2.18
N PHE A 692 13.68 -4.37 3.21
CA PHE A 692 12.62 -3.98 4.15
C PHE A 692 13.08 -2.79 5.01
N TRP A 693 14.16 -2.96 5.77
CA TRP A 693 14.69 -1.94 6.67
C TRP A 693 15.00 -0.62 5.96
N ARG A 694 15.61 -0.68 4.77
CA ARG A 694 15.88 0.51 3.95
C ARG A 694 14.65 1.38 3.71
N ASN A 695 13.48 0.76 3.52
CA ASN A 695 12.23 1.45 3.23
C ASN A 695 11.38 1.79 4.46
N ALA A 696 11.64 1.13 5.59
CA ALA A 696 10.80 1.22 6.79
C ALA A 696 11.49 1.94 7.96
N HIS A 697 12.82 1.87 8.09
CA HIS A 697 13.57 2.32 9.28
C HIS A 697 13.18 3.74 9.70
N LYS A 698 13.14 4.73 8.79
CA LYS A 698 12.77 6.11 9.16
C LYS A 698 11.41 6.21 9.86
N ARG A 699 10.41 5.46 9.39
CA ARG A 699 9.06 5.48 9.98
C ARG A 699 8.99 4.71 11.31
N ILE A 700 9.83 3.69 11.48
CA ILE A 700 9.93 2.90 12.71
C ILE A 700 10.71 3.66 13.77
N SER A 701 11.87 4.23 13.42
CA SER A 701 12.73 4.98 14.34
C SER A 701 12.14 6.32 14.77
N SER A 702 11.21 6.90 14.00
CA SER A 702 10.53 8.15 14.34
C SER A 702 9.28 7.95 15.22
N GLN A 703 9.02 6.75 15.73
CA GLN A 703 7.89 6.52 16.63
C GLN A 703 8.16 7.18 17.99
N ILE A 704 7.14 7.83 18.54
CA ILE A 704 7.21 8.42 19.89
C ILE A 704 7.07 7.30 20.91
N VAL A 705 8.13 7.09 21.69
CA VAL A 705 8.15 6.11 22.79
C VAL A 705 8.23 6.86 24.11
N VAL A 706 7.31 6.56 25.01
CA VAL A 706 7.31 7.12 26.36
C VAL A 706 7.60 6.01 27.36
N TRP A 707 8.61 6.24 28.19
CA TRP A 707 9.04 5.29 29.21
C TRP A 707 8.39 5.62 30.56
N LEU A 708 7.89 4.59 31.23
CA LEU A 708 7.18 4.68 32.49
C LEU A 708 8.12 4.33 33.65
N LYS A 709 8.12 5.17 34.69
CA LYS A 709 8.85 4.91 35.93
C LYS A 709 8.11 3.87 36.78
N LYS A 710 8.83 3.20 37.68
CA LYS A 710 8.26 2.22 38.63
C LYS A 710 7.02 2.72 39.38
N GLY A 711 7.02 3.99 39.80
CA GLY A 711 5.89 4.61 40.51
C GLY A 711 4.65 4.91 39.64
N GLU A 712 4.82 4.92 38.32
CA GLU A 712 3.77 5.18 37.32
C GLU A 712 3.12 3.87 36.85
N LEU A 713 3.82 2.73 37.01
CA LEU A 713 3.29 1.42 36.70
C LEU A 713 2.27 0.93 37.74
N PRO A 714 1.24 0.17 37.34
CA PRO A 714 0.32 -0.44 38.28
C PRO A 714 1.02 -1.38 39.27
N ARG A 715 0.54 -1.41 40.52
CA ARG A 715 1.12 -2.24 41.60
C ARG A 715 1.12 -3.75 41.29
N PHE A 716 0.14 -4.24 40.53
CA PHE A 716 0.09 -5.66 40.18
C PHE A 716 1.08 -6.02 39.07
N VAL A 717 1.47 -5.06 38.22
CA VAL A 717 2.56 -5.24 37.24
C VAL A 717 3.88 -5.32 37.98
N THR A 718 4.18 -4.34 38.83
CA THR A 718 5.46 -4.25 39.58
C THR A 718 5.66 -5.36 40.63
N ARG A 719 4.59 -6.07 41.01
CA ARG A 719 4.65 -7.23 41.91
C ARG A 719 4.59 -8.58 41.17
N HIS A 720 4.45 -8.56 39.85
CA HIS A 720 4.38 -9.79 39.06
C HIS A 720 5.75 -10.50 39.08
N PRO A 721 5.81 -11.85 39.13
CA PRO A 721 7.09 -12.58 39.13
C PRO A 721 8.00 -12.27 37.95
N ASP A 722 7.41 -11.99 36.79
CA ASP A 722 8.14 -11.67 35.55
C ASP A 722 8.50 -10.18 35.41
N TYR A 723 8.22 -9.35 36.43
CA TYR A 723 8.63 -7.96 36.44
C TYR A 723 10.09 -7.84 36.88
N ASP A 724 10.83 -7.01 36.16
CA ASP A 724 12.25 -6.77 36.37
C ASP A 724 12.48 -5.27 36.48
N ASP A 725 13.07 -4.84 37.59
CA ASP A 725 13.30 -3.42 37.91
C ASP A 725 14.42 -2.82 37.03
N GLU A 726 15.28 -3.65 36.44
CA GLU A 726 16.33 -3.20 35.51
C GLU A 726 15.78 -2.94 34.10
N ASN A 727 14.63 -3.54 33.76
CA ASN A 727 14.03 -3.43 32.44
C ASN A 727 13.22 -2.14 32.30
N ALA A 728 13.33 -1.50 31.13
CA ALA A 728 12.48 -0.37 30.78
C ALA A 728 11.11 -0.84 30.27
N TYR A 729 10.04 -0.21 30.74
CA TYR A 729 8.66 -0.44 30.28
C TYR A 729 8.09 0.87 29.75
N GLY A 730 7.41 0.81 28.62
CA GLY A 730 6.88 2.00 27.95
C GLY A 730 5.76 1.69 26.99
N ALA A 731 5.36 2.70 26.23
CA ALA A 731 4.34 2.55 25.21
C ALA A 731 4.55 3.49 24.03
N ILE A 732 3.98 3.06 22.91
CA ILE A 732 3.83 3.84 21.69
C ILE A 732 2.33 4.05 21.49
N LEU A 733 1.94 5.27 21.16
CA LEU A 733 0.59 5.60 20.72
C LEU A 733 0.59 5.79 19.20
N PRO A 734 0.07 4.82 18.43
CA PRO A 734 0.02 4.96 16.97
C PRO A 734 -0.87 6.14 16.58
N GLN A 735 -0.41 6.94 15.62
CA GLN A 735 -1.16 8.09 15.09
C GLN A 735 -2.21 7.61 14.07
N VAL A 736 -3.24 6.91 14.57
CA VAL A 736 -4.30 6.31 13.76
C VAL A 736 -5.31 7.38 13.34
N VAL A 737 -5.42 7.62 12.03
CA VAL A 737 -6.55 8.36 11.46
C VAL A 737 -7.72 7.41 11.32
N THR A 738 -8.72 7.52 12.19
CA THR A 738 -9.80 6.53 12.37
C THR A 738 -10.62 6.31 11.09
N ALA A 739 -10.82 7.36 10.29
CA ALA A 739 -11.40 7.26 8.95
C ALA A 739 -10.51 7.93 7.88
N GLY A 740 -9.28 7.44 7.70
CA GLY A 740 -8.31 8.05 6.77
C GLY A 740 -8.57 7.83 5.27
N THR A 741 -9.50 6.93 4.91
CA THR A 741 -9.84 6.62 3.51
C THR A 741 -11.33 6.86 3.22
N VAL A 742 -11.71 6.96 1.94
CA VAL A 742 -13.13 7.08 1.55
C VAL A 742 -13.97 5.84 1.88
N THR A 743 -13.31 4.69 2.06
CA THR A 743 -13.92 3.46 2.59
C THR A 743 -14.00 3.47 4.11
N ARG A 744 -13.51 4.54 4.76
CA ARG A 744 -13.44 4.76 6.21
C ARG A 744 -12.57 3.75 6.96
N ARG A 745 -11.70 3.03 6.24
CA ARG A 745 -10.62 2.28 6.88
C ARG A 745 -9.66 3.25 7.54
N ALA A 746 -9.19 2.87 8.73
CA ALA A 746 -8.13 3.56 9.42
C ALA A 746 -6.84 3.59 8.59
N VAL A 747 -6.07 4.65 8.79
CA VAL A 747 -4.76 4.82 8.15
C VAL A 747 -3.73 5.14 9.22
N GLU A 748 -2.65 4.37 9.21
CA GLU A 748 -1.44 4.64 9.96
C GLU A 748 -0.27 4.02 9.15
N PRO A 749 0.80 4.77 8.87
CA PRO A 749 1.80 4.38 7.87
C PRO A 749 2.82 3.32 8.31
N THR A 750 2.82 2.88 9.57
CA THR A 750 3.84 1.98 10.16
C THR A 750 3.22 0.66 10.62
N TRP A 751 2.35 0.72 11.61
CA TRP A 751 1.68 -0.39 12.29
C TRP A 751 0.56 -1.01 11.47
N LEU A 752 -0.29 -0.21 10.82
CA LEU A 752 -1.35 -0.74 9.95
C LEU A 752 -0.83 -1.24 8.60
N THR A 753 0.45 -0.99 8.29
CA THR A 753 1.13 -1.54 7.10
C THR A 753 2.22 -2.56 7.45
N ALA A 754 2.36 -2.90 8.74
CA ALA A 754 3.38 -3.82 9.22
C ALA A 754 3.21 -5.20 8.57
N SER A 755 4.26 -5.65 7.87
CA SER A 755 4.29 -6.97 7.28
C SER A 755 4.53 -8.04 8.35
N ASN A 756 4.22 -9.29 8.01
CA ASN A 756 4.64 -10.41 8.84
C ASN A 756 6.16 -10.59 8.77
N ALA A 757 6.70 -11.13 9.86
CA ALA A 757 8.08 -11.54 9.99
C ALA A 757 8.55 -12.44 8.83
N ARG A 758 9.75 -12.16 8.33
CA ARG A 758 10.43 -12.97 7.32
C ARG A 758 11.88 -13.14 7.72
N THR A 759 12.31 -14.39 7.82
CA THR A 759 13.68 -14.77 8.22
C THR A 759 14.76 -14.21 7.29
N ASP A 760 14.41 -13.90 6.05
CA ASP A 760 15.30 -13.34 5.04
C ASP A 760 15.18 -11.80 4.91
N ARG A 761 14.64 -11.10 5.91
CA ARG A 761 14.49 -9.63 5.92
C ARG A 761 14.82 -9.03 7.28
N VAL A 762 15.84 -8.18 7.31
CA VAL A 762 16.23 -7.41 8.51
C VAL A 762 15.10 -6.47 8.92
N GLY A 763 14.77 -6.48 10.21
CA GLY A 763 13.72 -5.64 10.81
C GLY A 763 12.29 -6.04 10.47
N SER A 764 12.06 -7.20 9.83
CA SER A 764 10.69 -7.62 9.53
C SER A 764 9.89 -8.10 10.76
N GLU A 765 10.58 -8.31 11.90
CA GLU A 765 10.04 -8.75 13.18
C GLU A 765 9.30 -7.66 13.98
N LEU A 766 9.07 -6.48 13.40
CA LEU A 766 8.47 -5.31 14.06
C LEU A 766 7.26 -5.62 14.97
N LYS A 767 6.35 -6.49 14.53
CA LYS A 767 5.15 -6.86 15.31
C LYS A 767 5.48 -7.58 16.62
N ALA A 768 6.55 -8.38 16.65
CA ALA A 768 6.95 -9.16 17.82
C ALA A 768 7.60 -8.30 18.92
N ILE A 769 7.97 -7.06 18.59
CA ILE A 769 8.57 -6.10 19.53
C ILE A 769 7.49 -5.45 20.41
N ILE A 770 6.23 -5.48 19.97
CA ILE A 770 5.10 -5.14 20.84
C ILE A 770 4.90 -6.29 21.82
N GLN A 771 5.08 -6.00 23.10
CA GLN A 771 5.09 -7.01 24.16
C GLN A 771 4.23 -6.54 25.31
N ALA A 772 3.32 -7.42 25.77
CA ALA A 772 2.47 -7.11 26.90
C ALA A 772 3.30 -6.94 28.18
N PRO A 773 2.99 -5.97 29.04
CA PRO A 773 3.66 -5.84 30.32
C PRO A 773 3.35 -7.04 31.23
N PRO A 774 4.19 -7.33 32.26
CA PRO A 774 3.96 -8.43 33.20
C PRO A 774 2.54 -8.40 33.79
N GLY A 775 1.89 -9.56 33.84
CA GLY A 775 0.49 -9.70 34.26
C GLY A 775 -0.57 -9.39 33.19
N TYR A 776 -0.18 -8.91 32.02
CA TYR A 776 -1.07 -8.69 30.87
C TYR A 776 -0.82 -9.67 29.72
N HIS A 777 -1.84 -9.89 28.91
CA HIS A 777 -1.77 -10.68 27.69
C HIS A 777 -2.49 -9.95 26.55
N MET A 778 -1.94 -10.02 25.34
CA MET A 778 -2.63 -9.55 24.13
C MET A 778 -3.48 -10.69 23.59
N VAL A 779 -4.80 -10.47 23.50
CA VAL A 779 -5.75 -11.41 22.91
C VAL A 779 -6.28 -10.80 21.62
N GLY A 780 -6.13 -11.52 20.52
CA GLY A 780 -6.62 -11.10 19.22
C GLY A 780 -7.14 -12.30 18.43
N ALA A 781 -8.03 -12.02 17.48
CA ALA A 781 -8.54 -13.00 16.53
C ALA A 781 -8.52 -12.35 15.14
N ASP A 782 -8.09 -13.11 14.14
CA ASP A 782 -8.17 -12.73 12.73
C ASP A 782 -9.33 -13.48 12.09
N VAL A 783 -10.16 -12.77 11.35
CA VAL A 783 -11.31 -13.36 10.64
C VAL A 783 -10.90 -13.58 9.19
N ASP A 784 -10.60 -14.83 8.88
CA ASP A 784 -10.19 -15.23 7.54
C ASP A 784 -11.23 -14.82 6.49
N SER A 785 -10.79 -14.03 5.51
CA SER A 785 -11.61 -13.64 4.35
C SER A 785 -12.92 -12.94 4.70
N GLN A 786 -12.96 -12.17 5.80
CA GLN A 786 -14.12 -11.38 6.24
C GLN A 786 -14.83 -10.65 5.09
N GLU A 787 -14.07 -10.03 4.19
CA GLU A 787 -14.63 -9.28 3.06
C GLU A 787 -15.33 -10.16 2.02
N LEU A 788 -14.81 -11.38 1.78
CA LEU A 788 -15.44 -12.35 0.88
C LEU A 788 -16.76 -12.86 1.48
N TRP A 789 -16.79 -13.08 2.80
CA TRP A 789 -17.99 -13.51 3.51
C TRP A 789 -19.09 -12.45 3.42
N ILE A 790 -18.75 -11.18 3.66
CA ILE A 790 -19.69 -10.07 3.52
C ILE A 790 -20.22 -9.98 2.08
N ALA A 791 -19.32 -10.05 1.09
CA ALA A 791 -19.73 -10.03 -0.32
C ALA A 791 -20.64 -11.21 -0.68
N ALA A 792 -20.36 -12.41 -0.15
CA ALA A 792 -21.14 -13.62 -0.39
C ALA A 792 -22.55 -13.47 0.17
N VAL A 793 -22.68 -13.04 1.42
CA VAL A 793 -23.98 -12.84 2.08
C VAL A 793 -24.83 -11.81 1.33
N LEU A 794 -24.23 -10.76 0.76
CA LEU A 794 -24.95 -9.79 -0.06
C LEU A 794 -25.55 -10.42 -1.33
N GLY A 795 -24.79 -11.27 -2.01
CA GLY A 795 -25.27 -12.01 -3.18
C GLY A 795 -26.35 -13.05 -2.82
N GLU A 796 -26.16 -13.79 -1.73
CA GLU A 796 -27.09 -14.80 -1.24
C GLU A 796 -28.44 -14.19 -0.83
N ALA A 797 -28.41 -13.05 -0.12
CA ALA A 797 -29.59 -12.31 0.29
C ALA A 797 -30.40 -11.81 -0.92
N HIS A 798 -29.74 -11.49 -2.04
CA HIS A 798 -30.40 -11.11 -3.29
C HIS A 798 -30.96 -12.30 -4.07
N PHE A 799 -30.29 -13.46 -4.01
CA PHE A 799 -30.59 -14.61 -4.86
C PHE A 799 -31.75 -15.48 -4.36
N ALA A 800 -31.65 -15.95 -3.10
CA ALA A 800 -32.58 -16.92 -2.50
C ALA A 800 -32.71 -16.77 -0.97
N GLY A 801 -31.93 -15.89 -0.33
CA GLY A 801 -32.00 -15.66 1.11
C GLY A 801 -31.46 -16.79 1.98
N MET A 802 -30.57 -17.64 1.45
CA MET A 802 -30.03 -18.82 2.14
C MET A 802 -28.51 -18.85 2.11
N HIS A 803 -27.89 -19.23 3.22
CA HIS A 803 -26.45 -19.44 3.25
C HIS A 803 -26.02 -20.61 2.35
N GLY A 804 -24.97 -20.40 1.56
CA GLY A 804 -24.46 -21.35 0.57
C GLY A 804 -25.31 -21.50 -0.69
N CYS A 805 -26.33 -20.65 -0.93
CA CYS A 805 -27.20 -20.79 -2.11
C CYS A 805 -26.56 -20.37 -3.43
N THR A 806 -25.51 -19.57 -3.36
CA THR A 806 -24.73 -19.16 -4.54
C THR A 806 -23.42 -19.93 -4.57
N ALA A 807 -22.87 -20.16 -5.77
CA ALA A 807 -21.56 -20.80 -5.91
C ALA A 807 -20.47 -20.05 -5.13
N PHE A 808 -20.49 -18.71 -5.15
CA PHE A 808 -19.55 -17.88 -4.40
C PHE A 808 -19.64 -18.10 -2.89
N GLY A 809 -20.84 -18.10 -2.32
CA GLY A 809 -21.03 -18.34 -0.89
C GLY A 809 -20.70 -19.78 -0.47
N TRP A 810 -21.07 -20.77 -1.28
CA TRP A 810 -20.69 -22.17 -1.04
C TRP A 810 -19.17 -22.36 -1.04
N MET A 811 -18.47 -21.83 -2.05
CA MET A 811 -16.99 -21.89 -2.13
C MET A 811 -16.30 -21.20 -0.95
N THR A 812 -16.97 -20.21 -0.33
CA THR A 812 -16.44 -19.44 0.80
C THR A 812 -16.68 -20.15 2.14
N LEU A 813 -17.83 -20.82 2.31
CA LEU A 813 -18.23 -21.49 3.55
C LEU A 813 -17.74 -22.94 3.64
N GLN A 814 -17.76 -23.67 2.53
CA GLN A 814 -17.50 -25.13 2.47
C GLN A 814 -16.34 -25.52 1.56
N GLY A 815 -15.84 -24.59 0.74
CA GLY A 815 -14.74 -24.84 -0.18
C GLY A 815 -13.45 -25.24 0.56
N LYS A 816 -12.82 -26.32 0.11
CA LYS A 816 -11.55 -26.81 0.68
C LYS A 816 -10.40 -26.60 -0.30
N LYS A 817 -9.26 -26.16 0.25
CA LYS A 817 -8.00 -26.06 -0.50
C LYS A 817 -7.52 -27.42 -1.01
N SER A 818 -7.67 -28.48 -0.21
CA SER A 818 -7.21 -29.83 -0.55
C SER A 818 -7.99 -30.43 -1.73
N SER A 819 -9.29 -30.15 -1.85
CA SER A 819 -10.12 -30.61 -2.97
C SER A 819 -10.19 -29.62 -4.14
N GLY A 820 -9.50 -28.49 -4.06
CA GLY A 820 -9.52 -27.45 -5.09
C GLY A 820 -10.89 -26.77 -5.28
N THR A 821 -11.79 -26.93 -4.32
CA THR A 821 -13.17 -26.39 -4.36
C THR A 821 -13.28 -25.01 -3.74
N ASP A 822 -12.23 -24.50 -3.08
CA ASP A 822 -12.20 -23.11 -2.62
C ASP A 822 -12.06 -22.13 -3.78
N LEU A 823 -12.58 -20.92 -3.57
CA LEU A 823 -12.62 -19.85 -4.55
C LEU A 823 -11.25 -19.58 -5.23
N HIS A 824 -10.17 -19.58 -4.45
CA HIS A 824 -8.84 -19.26 -4.98
C HIS A 824 -8.29 -20.39 -5.84
N SER A 825 -8.47 -21.65 -5.42
CA SER A 825 -8.01 -22.80 -6.21
C SER A 825 -8.83 -22.97 -7.49
N LYS A 826 -10.14 -22.70 -7.46
CA LYS A 826 -10.98 -22.73 -8.66
C LYS A 826 -10.50 -21.68 -9.68
N THR A 827 -10.33 -20.42 -9.27
CA THR A 827 -9.78 -19.36 -10.16
C THR A 827 -8.39 -19.72 -10.67
N ALA A 828 -7.52 -20.24 -9.81
CA ALA A 828 -6.16 -20.66 -10.16
C ALA A 828 -6.17 -21.73 -11.26
N SER A 829 -7.00 -22.75 -11.12
CA SER A 829 -7.16 -23.83 -12.10
C SER A 829 -7.74 -23.34 -13.43
N THR A 830 -8.69 -22.40 -13.40
CA THR A 830 -9.30 -21.85 -14.62
C THR A 830 -8.31 -21.07 -15.48
N VAL A 831 -7.41 -20.31 -14.86
CA VAL A 831 -6.48 -19.42 -15.57
C VAL A 831 -5.10 -20.06 -15.79
N GLY A 832 -4.79 -21.11 -15.02
CA GLY A 832 -3.48 -21.77 -15.01
C GLY A 832 -2.42 -20.94 -14.28
N ILE A 833 -2.76 -20.41 -13.10
CA ILE A 833 -1.86 -19.60 -12.24
C ILE A 833 -1.75 -20.19 -10.84
N SER A 834 -0.80 -19.72 -10.04
CA SER A 834 -0.70 -20.13 -8.63
C SER A 834 -1.89 -19.62 -7.82
N ARG A 835 -2.22 -20.32 -6.74
CA ARG A 835 -3.29 -19.92 -5.81
C ARG A 835 -3.06 -18.54 -5.20
N GLU A 836 -1.81 -18.20 -4.86
CA GLU A 836 -1.46 -16.88 -4.32
C GLU A 836 -1.68 -15.76 -5.34
N HIS A 837 -1.37 -15.99 -6.62
CA HIS A 837 -1.71 -15.05 -7.68
C HIS A 837 -3.23 -14.93 -7.86
N ALA A 838 -3.96 -16.05 -7.84
CA ALA A 838 -5.42 -16.07 -7.92
C ALA A 838 -6.09 -15.32 -6.76
N LYS A 839 -5.50 -15.33 -5.56
CA LYS A 839 -5.94 -14.50 -4.43
C LYS A 839 -5.92 -13.02 -4.80
N VAL A 840 -4.82 -12.52 -5.37
CA VAL A 840 -4.72 -11.12 -5.81
C VAL A 840 -5.80 -10.78 -6.86
N PHE A 841 -6.07 -11.68 -7.81
CA PHE A 841 -7.14 -11.49 -8.80
C PHE A 841 -8.54 -11.42 -8.18
N ASN A 842 -8.89 -12.36 -7.31
CA ASN A 842 -10.22 -12.43 -6.71
C ASN A 842 -10.51 -11.16 -5.90
N TYR A 843 -9.58 -10.73 -5.05
CA TYR A 843 -9.73 -9.49 -4.29
C TYR A 843 -9.77 -8.26 -5.22
N GLY A 844 -8.85 -8.15 -6.18
CA GLY A 844 -8.85 -7.04 -7.13
C GLY A 844 -10.18 -6.89 -7.88
N ARG A 845 -10.76 -8.00 -8.30
CA ARG A 845 -12.06 -8.04 -9.01
C ARG A 845 -13.24 -7.62 -8.16
N ILE A 846 -13.30 -8.08 -6.91
CA ILE A 846 -14.35 -7.69 -5.97
C ILE A 846 -14.30 -6.18 -5.68
N TYR A 847 -13.10 -5.58 -5.69
CA TYR A 847 -12.92 -4.14 -5.61
C TYR A 847 -13.19 -3.37 -6.91
N GLY A 848 -13.71 -4.04 -7.96
CA GLY A 848 -14.09 -3.40 -9.21
C GLY A 848 -12.98 -3.31 -10.25
N ALA A 849 -11.88 -4.04 -10.10
CA ALA A 849 -10.90 -4.14 -11.18
C ALA A 849 -11.56 -4.72 -12.44
N GLY A 850 -11.24 -4.12 -13.59
CA GLY A 850 -11.73 -4.55 -14.90
C GLY A 850 -10.79 -5.50 -15.62
N GLN A 851 -11.22 -5.95 -16.81
CA GLN A 851 -10.45 -6.87 -17.66
C GLN A 851 -9.03 -6.38 -17.97
N ALA A 852 -8.88 -5.11 -18.35
CA ALA A 852 -7.58 -4.52 -18.68
C ALA A 852 -6.59 -4.52 -17.49
N PHE A 853 -7.09 -4.45 -16.26
CA PHE A 853 -6.24 -4.59 -15.08
C PHE A 853 -5.76 -6.04 -14.93
N ALA A 854 -6.65 -7.01 -15.14
CA ALA A 854 -6.30 -8.41 -15.04
C ALA A 854 -5.30 -8.84 -16.11
N GLU A 855 -5.45 -8.36 -17.35
CA GLU A 855 -4.50 -8.58 -18.45
C GLU A 855 -3.08 -8.14 -18.06
N ARG A 856 -2.96 -6.89 -17.57
CA ARG A 856 -1.68 -6.34 -17.13
C ARG A 856 -1.08 -7.15 -15.97
N LEU A 857 -1.90 -7.54 -15.01
CA LEU A 857 -1.45 -8.30 -13.85
C LEU A 857 -1.00 -9.71 -14.25
N LEU A 858 -1.70 -10.37 -15.19
CA LEU A 858 -1.30 -11.66 -15.75
C LEU A 858 0.08 -11.56 -16.42
N MET A 859 0.30 -10.51 -17.23
CA MET A 859 1.58 -10.26 -17.87
C MET A 859 2.70 -9.92 -16.88
N GLN A 860 2.38 -9.31 -15.73
CA GLN A 860 3.37 -9.06 -14.66
C GLN A 860 3.78 -10.35 -13.94
N PHE A 861 2.81 -11.19 -13.62
CA PHE A 861 3.09 -12.48 -12.98
C PHE A 861 3.83 -13.42 -13.94
N ASN A 862 3.38 -13.48 -15.19
CA ASN A 862 4.01 -14.28 -16.23
C ASN A 862 4.33 -13.40 -17.45
N HIS A 863 5.59 -12.96 -17.52
CA HIS A 863 6.09 -12.11 -18.60
C HIS A 863 6.18 -12.82 -19.96
N ARG A 864 5.93 -14.13 -20.01
CA ARG A 864 5.90 -14.93 -21.25
C ARG A 864 4.53 -14.91 -21.93
N LEU A 865 3.48 -14.45 -21.24
CA LEU A 865 2.15 -14.32 -21.84
C LEU A 865 2.13 -13.15 -22.82
N THR A 866 1.62 -13.38 -24.01
CA THR A 866 1.32 -12.31 -24.96
C THR A 866 0.11 -11.48 -24.50
N GLU A 867 -0.04 -10.26 -25.00
CA GLU A 867 -1.22 -9.43 -24.71
C GLU A 867 -2.52 -10.10 -25.14
N GLN A 868 -2.50 -10.85 -26.25
CA GLN A 868 -3.66 -11.60 -26.74
C GLN A 868 -4.03 -12.76 -25.81
N GLU A 869 -3.06 -13.60 -25.43
CA GLU A 869 -3.29 -14.72 -24.51
C GLU A 869 -3.75 -14.21 -23.13
N ALA A 870 -3.13 -13.14 -22.63
CA ALA A 870 -3.54 -12.50 -21.39
C ALA A 870 -4.99 -11.98 -21.49
N GLY A 871 -5.37 -11.41 -22.63
CA GLY A 871 -6.73 -10.96 -22.93
C GLY A 871 -7.76 -12.08 -23.03
N GLU A 872 -7.40 -13.22 -23.62
CA GLU A 872 -8.25 -14.41 -23.68
C GLU A 872 -8.46 -15.01 -22.30
N LYS A 873 -7.37 -15.22 -21.54
CA LYS A 873 -7.42 -15.71 -20.16
C LYS A 873 -8.21 -14.80 -19.24
N ALA A 874 -8.01 -13.48 -19.35
CA ALA A 874 -8.77 -12.50 -18.58
C ALA A 874 -10.27 -12.57 -18.93
N ARG A 875 -10.65 -12.58 -20.20
CA ARG A 875 -12.05 -12.71 -20.63
C ARG A 875 -12.69 -13.98 -20.10
N GLN A 876 -12.01 -15.12 -20.23
CA GLN A 876 -12.48 -16.41 -19.74
C GLN A 876 -12.69 -16.36 -18.23
N MET A 877 -11.73 -15.81 -17.47
CA MET A 877 -11.84 -15.65 -16.03
C MET A 877 -13.06 -14.80 -15.65
N TYR A 878 -13.24 -13.60 -16.23
CA TYR A 878 -14.37 -12.73 -15.91
C TYR A 878 -15.72 -13.34 -16.32
N ALA A 879 -15.79 -14.05 -17.45
CA ALA A 879 -17.01 -14.70 -17.91
C ALA A 879 -17.47 -15.82 -16.97
N ILE A 880 -16.54 -16.64 -16.44
CA ILE A 880 -16.86 -17.72 -15.50
C ILE A 880 -17.27 -17.18 -14.13
N THR A 881 -16.70 -16.05 -13.74
CA THR A 881 -16.84 -15.53 -12.37
C THR A 881 -17.83 -14.38 -12.26
N LYS A 882 -17.50 -13.19 -12.78
CA LYS A 882 -18.42 -12.04 -12.80
C LYS A 882 -19.64 -12.33 -13.66
N GLY A 883 -19.49 -13.09 -14.75
CA GLY A 883 -20.56 -13.46 -15.66
C GLY A 883 -20.57 -12.63 -16.94
N ILE A 884 -21.62 -12.82 -17.73
CA ILE A 884 -21.87 -12.10 -18.98
C ILE A 884 -22.89 -10.99 -18.73
N ARG A 885 -22.67 -9.81 -19.32
CA ARG A 885 -23.57 -8.67 -19.17
C ARG A 885 -24.84 -8.87 -20.02
N ARG A 886 -26.00 -8.86 -19.37
CA ARG A 886 -27.35 -8.85 -19.95
C ARG A 886 -28.10 -7.58 -19.56
N CYS A 887 -29.24 -7.32 -20.19
CA CYS A 887 -30.02 -6.10 -20.00
C CYS A 887 -31.52 -6.39 -19.91
N HIS A 888 -32.21 -5.67 -19.03
CA HIS A 888 -33.65 -5.50 -19.12
C HIS A 888 -33.95 -4.27 -19.98
N LEU A 889 -34.82 -4.45 -20.96
CA LEU A 889 -35.30 -3.36 -21.79
C LEU A 889 -36.18 -2.42 -20.97
N SER A 890 -36.15 -1.14 -21.33
CA SER A 890 -37.13 -0.15 -20.85
C SER A 890 -38.46 -0.32 -21.57
N GLU A 891 -39.50 0.38 -21.12
CA GLU A 891 -40.79 0.44 -21.84
C GLU A 891 -40.61 0.89 -23.30
N GLU A 892 -39.74 1.88 -23.55
CA GLU A 892 -39.39 2.31 -24.91
C GLU A 892 -38.67 1.21 -25.70
N GLY A 893 -37.79 0.45 -25.04
CA GLY A 893 -37.07 -0.67 -25.63
C GLY A 893 -38.00 -1.81 -26.01
N GLU A 894 -38.91 -2.18 -25.12
CA GLU A 894 -39.94 -3.21 -25.35
C GLU A 894 -40.90 -2.80 -26.47
N TRP A 895 -41.35 -1.54 -26.47
CA TRP A 895 -42.15 -1.00 -27.57
C TRP A 895 -41.41 -1.09 -28.91
N LEU A 896 -40.10 -0.76 -28.94
CA LEU A 896 -39.30 -0.86 -30.16
C LEU A 896 -39.14 -2.30 -30.64
N VAL A 897 -38.97 -3.27 -29.75
CA VAL A 897 -38.89 -4.70 -30.11
C VAL A 897 -40.16 -5.13 -30.83
N ASN A 898 -41.32 -4.78 -30.25
CA ASN A 898 -42.63 -5.10 -30.81
C ASN A 898 -42.87 -4.38 -32.15
N GLN A 899 -42.56 -3.07 -32.22
CA GLN A 899 -42.77 -2.26 -33.42
C GLN A 899 -41.86 -2.63 -34.59
N LEU A 900 -40.66 -3.12 -34.30
CA LEU A 900 -39.69 -3.55 -35.31
C LEU A 900 -39.82 -5.05 -35.64
N GLY A 901 -40.66 -5.80 -34.92
CA GLY A 901 -40.84 -7.25 -35.11
C GLY A 901 -39.54 -8.04 -34.89
N LEU A 902 -38.68 -7.60 -33.97
CA LEU A 902 -37.38 -8.21 -33.73
C LEU A 902 -37.49 -9.36 -32.73
N THR A 903 -37.00 -10.54 -33.09
CA THR A 903 -36.83 -11.65 -32.15
C THR A 903 -35.61 -11.40 -31.28
N VAL A 904 -35.80 -11.42 -29.95
CA VAL A 904 -34.73 -11.25 -28.94
C VAL A 904 -34.66 -12.48 -28.04
N GLU A 905 -33.45 -12.90 -27.68
CA GLU A 905 -33.25 -14.04 -26.78
C GLU A 905 -33.49 -13.60 -25.33
N ARG A 906 -34.52 -14.14 -24.66
CA ARG A 906 -34.83 -13.83 -23.26
C ARG A 906 -34.41 -14.97 -22.34
N ALA A 907 -33.73 -14.62 -21.25
CA ALA A 907 -33.50 -15.54 -20.14
C ALA A 907 -34.74 -15.63 -19.25
N GLU A 908 -34.73 -16.54 -18.27
CA GLU A 908 -35.85 -16.74 -17.32
C GLU A 908 -36.22 -15.49 -16.52
N ASP A 909 -35.25 -14.62 -16.26
CA ASP A 909 -35.45 -13.32 -15.62
C ASP A 909 -35.99 -12.24 -16.59
N GLY A 910 -36.16 -12.57 -17.87
CA GLY A 910 -36.57 -11.66 -18.93
C GLY A 910 -35.43 -10.78 -19.48
N SER A 911 -34.18 -10.97 -19.02
CA SER A 911 -33.02 -10.22 -19.51
C SER A 911 -32.57 -10.72 -20.90
N ILE A 912 -32.05 -9.80 -21.71
CA ILE A 912 -31.56 -10.08 -23.08
C ILE A 912 -30.05 -9.83 -23.22
N PRO A 913 -29.37 -10.47 -24.18
CA PRO A 913 -27.96 -10.21 -24.46
C PRO A 913 -27.73 -8.77 -24.94
N MET A 914 -26.55 -8.21 -24.63
CA MET A 914 -26.14 -6.91 -25.17
C MET A 914 -26.08 -6.86 -26.71
N GLN A 915 -25.86 -8.01 -27.36
CA GLN A 915 -25.84 -8.12 -28.82
C GLN A 915 -27.21 -7.78 -29.43
N ASP A 916 -28.30 -8.25 -28.80
CA ASP A 916 -29.67 -7.96 -29.22
C ASP A 916 -30.03 -6.50 -28.98
N VAL A 917 -29.58 -5.90 -27.87
CA VAL A 917 -29.73 -4.46 -27.62
C VAL A 917 -29.03 -3.65 -28.72
N TRP A 918 -27.81 -4.03 -29.12
CA TRP A 918 -27.10 -3.35 -30.20
C TRP A 918 -27.78 -3.53 -31.55
N ARG A 919 -28.36 -4.72 -31.81
CA ARG A 919 -29.17 -4.99 -33.01
C ARG A 919 -30.39 -4.09 -33.04
N LEU A 920 -31.15 -4.03 -31.94
CA LEU A 920 -32.30 -3.15 -31.76
C LEU A 920 -31.92 -1.68 -31.95
N GLN A 921 -30.81 -1.23 -31.36
CA GLN A 921 -30.32 0.14 -31.48
C GLN A 921 -29.90 0.49 -32.92
N ARG A 922 -29.29 -0.48 -33.64
CA ARG A 922 -28.90 -0.31 -35.04
C ARG A 922 -30.13 -0.16 -35.93
N GLU A 923 -31.16 -1.00 -35.74
CA GLU A 923 -32.40 -0.92 -36.52
C GLU A 923 -33.23 0.32 -36.18
N ALA A 924 -33.33 0.70 -34.91
CA ALA A 924 -34.00 1.93 -34.49
C ALA A 924 -33.36 3.19 -35.11
N LYS A 925 -32.01 3.22 -35.20
CA LYS A 925 -31.27 4.32 -35.84
C LYS A 925 -31.49 4.41 -37.34
N LYS A 926 -31.76 3.30 -38.03
CA LYS A 926 -32.09 3.33 -39.47
C LYS A 926 -33.42 4.05 -39.72
N ARG A 927 -34.40 3.89 -38.82
CA ARG A 927 -35.72 4.51 -38.94
C ARG A 927 -35.81 5.94 -38.38
N SER A 928 -35.03 6.28 -37.36
CA SER A 928 -34.97 7.65 -36.82
C SER A 928 -33.56 8.03 -36.38
N ARG A 929 -32.90 8.89 -37.16
CA ARG A 929 -31.53 9.36 -36.90
C ARG A 929 -31.42 10.44 -35.82
N ARG A 930 -32.51 11.14 -35.47
CA ARG A 930 -32.50 12.30 -34.56
C ARG A 930 -32.99 12.00 -33.13
N LYS A 931 -33.77 10.93 -32.90
CA LYS A 931 -34.29 10.61 -31.56
C LYS A 931 -33.32 9.71 -30.78
N LYS A 932 -32.96 10.11 -29.56
CA LYS A 932 -32.16 9.29 -28.65
C LYS A 932 -33.12 8.46 -27.79
N TRP A 933 -33.20 7.17 -28.10
CA TRP A 933 -34.05 6.21 -27.37
C TRP A 933 -33.38 5.76 -26.09
N ASN A 934 -34.11 5.75 -24.98
CA ASN A 934 -33.65 5.14 -23.75
C ASN A 934 -34.08 3.68 -23.74
N MET A 935 -33.22 2.79 -24.25
CA MET A 935 -33.61 1.40 -24.58
C MET A 935 -33.34 0.40 -23.44
N VAL A 936 -32.56 0.78 -22.44
CA VAL A 936 -32.11 -0.13 -21.37
C VAL A 936 -32.56 0.43 -20.05
N HIS A 937 -33.42 -0.30 -19.34
CA HIS A 937 -33.83 0.02 -17.98
C HIS A 937 -32.70 -0.32 -17.00
N GLN A 938 -32.23 -1.57 -17.05
CA GLN A 938 -31.25 -2.08 -16.10
C GLN A 938 -30.29 -3.02 -16.81
N ARG A 939 -29.05 -3.05 -16.33
CA ARG A 939 -28.04 -3.99 -16.81
C ARG A 939 -27.64 -4.92 -15.68
N VAL A 940 -27.60 -6.22 -15.94
CA VAL A 940 -27.34 -7.27 -14.96
C VAL A 940 -26.23 -8.21 -15.44
N TRP A 941 -25.51 -8.81 -14.51
CA TRP A 941 -24.60 -9.92 -14.78
C TRP A 941 -25.33 -11.24 -14.62
N ALA A 942 -25.04 -12.21 -15.49
CA ALA A 942 -25.64 -13.53 -15.44
C ALA A 942 -24.60 -14.64 -15.69
N SER A 943 -24.92 -15.84 -15.21
CA SER A 943 -24.16 -17.09 -15.41
C SER A 943 -22.76 -17.20 -14.80
N GLY A 944 -22.27 -16.18 -14.09
CA GLY A 944 -21.02 -16.25 -13.35
C GLY A 944 -21.22 -16.68 -11.89
N THR A 945 -20.19 -17.25 -11.27
CA THR A 945 -20.22 -17.66 -9.85
C THR A 945 -20.51 -16.51 -8.88
N GLU A 946 -20.14 -15.27 -9.25
CA GLU A 946 -20.23 -14.05 -8.43
C GLU A 946 -21.29 -13.07 -8.95
N SER A 947 -22.04 -13.42 -10.01
CA SER A 947 -22.96 -12.50 -10.70
C SER A 947 -23.97 -11.85 -9.75
N GLU A 948 -24.57 -12.61 -8.84
CA GLU A 948 -25.57 -12.11 -7.88
C GLU A 948 -25.00 -11.09 -6.91
N MET A 949 -23.76 -11.32 -6.44
CA MET A 949 -23.05 -10.38 -5.58
C MET A 949 -22.80 -9.05 -6.33
N PHE A 950 -22.31 -9.11 -7.57
CA PHE A 950 -22.10 -7.90 -8.38
C PHE A 950 -23.41 -7.18 -8.70
N ASN A 951 -24.48 -7.91 -9.00
CA ASN A 951 -25.81 -7.31 -9.24
C ASN A 951 -26.29 -6.56 -8.00
N LYS A 952 -26.16 -7.17 -6.81
CA LYS A 952 -26.53 -6.52 -5.56
C LYS A 952 -25.66 -5.29 -5.28
N LEU A 953 -24.34 -5.39 -5.44
CA LEU A 953 -23.43 -4.25 -5.24
C LEU A 953 -23.73 -3.10 -6.21
N GLU A 954 -23.94 -3.39 -7.50
CA GLU A 954 -24.29 -2.38 -8.50
C GLU A 954 -25.65 -1.74 -8.19
N SER A 955 -26.63 -2.50 -7.69
CA SER A 955 -27.93 -1.95 -7.27
C SER A 955 -27.79 -0.93 -6.12
N ILE A 956 -26.89 -1.21 -5.17
CA ILE A 956 -26.61 -0.30 -4.05
C ILE A 956 -25.87 0.94 -4.56
N ALA A 957 -24.82 0.74 -5.37
CA ALA A 957 -23.98 1.82 -5.88
C ALA A 957 -24.75 2.79 -6.80
N MET A 958 -25.75 2.30 -7.53
CA MET A 958 -26.57 3.09 -8.46
C MET A 958 -27.83 3.67 -7.82
N SER A 959 -28.10 3.40 -6.54
CA SER A 959 -29.21 4.03 -5.82
C SER A 959 -28.96 5.52 -5.60
N ASP A 960 -30.02 6.34 -5.47
CA ASP A 960 -29.87 7.80 -5.32
C ASP A 960 -29.04 8.21 -4.09
N ALA A 961 -29.11 7.39 -3.03
CA ALA A 961 -28.35 7.57 -1.79
C ALA A 961 -27.68 6.25 -1.38
N PRO A 962 -26.55 5.87 -2.02
CA PRO A 962 -25.88 4.60 -1.75
C PRO A 962 -25.50 4.50 -0.27
N SER A 963 -26.00 3.44 0.38
CA SER A 963 -25.78 3.19 1.79
C SER A 963 -25.53 1.71 2.08
N THR A 964 -24.79 1.44 3.16
CA THR A 964 -24.55 0.07 3.61
C THR A 964 -25.84 -0.56 4.15
N PRO A 965 -26.18 -1.82 3.81
CA PRO A 965 -27.45 -2.43 4.20
C PRO A 965 -27.73 -2.50 5.72
N VAL A 966 -26.71 -2.72 6.55
CA VAL A 966 -26.86 -2.86 8.01
C VAL A 966 -26.68 -1.52 8.72
N LEU A 967 -25.54 -0.85 8.51
CA LEU A 967 -25.22 0.38 9.25
C LEU A 967 -25.88 1.66 8.67
N GLY A 968 -26.59 1.57 7.54
CA GLY A 968 -27.17 2.73 6.86
C GLY A 968 -26.16 3.82 6.45
N CYS A 969 -24.87 3.50 6.44
CA CYS A 969 -23.79 4.45 6.23
C CYS A 969 -23.68 4.84 4.75
N ARG A 970 -23.76 6.14 4.46
CA ARG A 970 -23.68 6.67 3.08
C ARG A 970 -22.24 6.79 2.56
N ILE A 971 -22.01 6.53 1.27
CA ILE A 971 -20.71 6.81 0.62
C ILE A 971 -20.34 8.30 0.70
N SER A 972 -19.10 8.74 0.47
CA SER A 972 -18.77 10.18 0.43
C SER A 972 -19.65 10.97 -0.57
N ARG A 973 -20.02 12.22 -0.24
CA ARG A 973 -20.78 13.13 -1.13
C ARG A 973 -20.17 13.24 -2.53
N ALA A 974 -18.85 13.22 -2.62
CA ALA A 974 -18.11 13.31 -3.89
C ALA A 974 -18.23 12.04 -4.77
N LEU A 975 -18.85 10.98 -4.26
CA LEU A 975 -19.03 9.69 -4.95
C LEU A 975 -20.50 9.33 -5.13
N GLU A 976 -21.43 10.19 -4.70
CA GLU A 976 -22.85 9.95 -4.90
C GLU A 976 -23.21 10.11 -6.40
N PRO A 977 -24.17 9.33 -6.93
CA PRO A 977 -24.57 9.42 -8.33
C PRO A 977 -24.99 10.83 -8.77
N ALA A 978 -25.54 11.64 -7.86
CA ALA A 978 -25.87 13.04 -8.13
C ALA A 978 -24.63 13.91 -8.45
N ALA A 979 -23.47 13.60 -7.87
CA ALA A 979 -22.25 14.38 -8.03
C ALA A 979 -21.39 13.91 -9.21
N VAL A 980 -21.30 12.59 -9.41
CA VAL A 980 -20.48 11.97 -10.47
C VAL A 980 -21.29 11.59 -11.72
N GLY A 981 -22.61 11.68 -11.68
CA GLY A 981 -23.49 11.25 -12.76
C GLY A 981 -23.40 9.75 -13.04
N GLY A 982 -23.44 9.36 -14.33
CA GLY A 982 -23.27 7.97 -14.75
C GLY A 982 -21.84 7.42 -14.69
N GLU A 983 -20.91 8.18 -14.10
CA GLU A 983 -19.48 7.83 -13.95
C GLU A 983 -19.21 6.84 -12.80
N VAL A 984 -20.22 6.44 -12.02
CA VAL A 984 -20.11 5.38 -10.97
C VAL A 984 -19.81 3.99 -11.57
N ARG A 985 -19.63 3.87 -12.89
CA ARG A 985 -19.43 2.59 -13.60
C ARG A 985 -17.98 2.17 -13.76
#